data_AF-A0A7C2TDF7-F1
#
_entry.id   AF-A0A7C2TDF7-F1
#
_cell.length_a   1.000
_cell.length_b   1.000
_cell.length_c   1.000
_cell.angle_alpha   90.00
_cell.angle_beta   90.00
_cell.angle_gamma   90.00
#
_symmetry.space_group_name_H-M   'P 1'
#
loop_
_entity.id
_entity.type
_entity.pdbx_description
1 polymer ?
#
loop_
_entity_poly.entity_id
_entity_poly.type
_entity_poly.pdbx_seq_one_letter_code
_entity_poly.pdbx_strand_id
1 'polypeptide(L)'
;MNKDFNLQTLKQHRQDLLLAEVAAWLHDMGKCADEHIINQASDKPSSFAYQYRTAQSHRLPTTLPPIRLLGDAVTVKDLIEKGRPRIISHASQPWPLRVLGKCHAVAHVEKELEDHETSTKQPKDETRLCSAFGIEDNSVSNLTSLLSGLPFTSMQDRDEFVPHVERIFDNALGDTRRPVNEVTLADWSGAVAALYKSALAGALLGIKPDPDDLRWRLLRVNFDVLGHYAKAIKIADLLGYQRAVEQACDEARQLVEVEYPLGNEIYRDTTGIYFTFPNLDLPDELGQEIRRCVEKIEPELAPRIAVTVGDGQTAAEQLKGLLAKARQESLEDLKQPFDGANFNSSWQQLWEHVSGEKKWEVCPVCRLRPKEEHDEVCERCEKRRQSRLEAWKKKPDSTIWLGEIADHNDRVALLVGKFGLEDWLSGDLVQTMLVKAEPNNPTGCTPKNPSPARLRRVWETCQRFWEDTVLQDILSSALGNRGLRRRIIPNQTNWQAGLYNGKVNGKPIDLFWQPEYNAFLTISNLQAAGDYKPGDVVTLEQPESKKKYEFQIQSIQAAPASFDSYQPYLSLNASPDQFLAFLPAADALKIVQQICQQYEEQFGKVRNRLPLFLGLVFFERKMPLMAVMDAARQMLNAPLNEELWEVNRVDRNGRVEFGNGITWNVPTVMGDGKTEDCWYPYFELEGSPAAHHTHQFQHKGKTWVHVKDLKPGDKVQVAPSRFDFLWLDSAARRFEIQYGEDGRRPARPSRPFYLEDLDRLASLWGCLQQLSRTQLKQTLQTIETARERWFGGDAGRQSTGDETFRQFVADTLANAQWPPNMSLRGGTAAEAVPQNGQGIASPPAARNDMQSKLAAAGVRGELADLEELHLEILKE
;
A
#
# COMPACT_ATOMS: atom_id res chain seq x y z
N MET A 1 15.76 2.92 40.25
CA MET A 1 14.73 3.69 40.97
C MET A 1 13.68 4.10 39.94
N ASN A 2 12.56 3.38 39.86
CA ASN A 2 11.42 3.85 39.07
C ASN A 2 10.92 5.14 39.72
N LYS A 3 11.13 6.28 39.07
CA LYS A 3 10.32 7.46 39.36
C LYS A 3 8.93 7.13 38.85
N ASP A 4 7.95 7.04 39.73
CA ASP A 4 6.55 6.96 39.31
C ASP A 4 6.21 8.22 38.51
N PHE A 5 6.15 8.07 37.18
CA PHE A 5 5.79 9.15 36.27
C PHE A 5 4.28 9.39 36.37
N ASN A 6 3.87 10.61 36.73
CA ASN A 6 2.46 10.92 36.90
C ASN A 6 1.84 11.41 35.58
N LEU A 7 1.06 10.55 34.92
CA LEU A 7 0.37 10.91 33.67
C LEU A 7 -0.63 12.06 33.83
N GLN A 8 -1.15 12.31 35.05
CA GLN A 8 -2.06 13.44 35.31
C GLN A 8 -1.39 14.80 35.10
N THR A 9 -0.06 14.89 35.23
CA THR A 9 0.68 16.11 34.90
C THR A 9 0.49 16.48 33.43
N LEU A 10 0.45 15.51 32.52
CA LEU A 10 0.21 15.77 31.10
C LEU A 10 -1.22 16.25 30.84
N LYS A 11 -2.22 15.68 31.55
CA LYS A 11 -3.61 16.15 31.49
C LYS A 11 -3.76 17.60 31.95
N GLN A 12 -3.08 17.97 33.03
CA GLN A 12 -3.09 19.33 33.57
C GLN A 12 -2.50 20.36 32.59
N HIS A 13 -1.49 19.96 31.81
CA HIS A 13 -0.82 20.80 30.82
C HIS A 13 -1.25 20.53 29.38
N ARG A 14 -2.36 19.78 29.17
CA ARG A 14 -2.78 19.30 27.85
C ARG A 14 -2.95 20.43 26.84
N GLN A 15 -3.66 21.50 27.23
CA GLN A 15 -3.93 22.62 26.32
C GLN A 15 -2.63 23.32 25.87
N ASP A 16 -1.67 23.49 26.78
CA ASP A 16 -0.38 24.09 26.48
C ASP A 16 0.46 23.19 25.56
N LEU A 17 0.46 21.87 25.78
CA LEU A 17 1.17 20.90 24.92
C LEU A 17 0.59 20.85 23.51
N LEU A 18 -0.74 20.82 23.37
CA LEU A 18 -1.42 20.81 22.08
C LEU A 18 -1.22 22.13 21.32
N LEU A 19 -1.31 23.27 22.01
CA LEU A 19 -1.02 24.57 21.39
C LEU A 19 0.47 24.70 20.99
N ALA A 20 1.39 24.12 21.77
CA ALA A 20 2.80 24.05 21.44
C ALA A 20 3.07 23.19 20.19
N GLU A 21 2.37 22.07 20.04
CA GLU A 21 2.40 21.27 18.81
C GLU A 21 1.91 22.08 17.61
N VAL A 22 0.77 22.76 17.72
CA VAL A 22 0.23 23.61 16.64
C VAL A 22 1.22 24.73 16.27
N ALA A 23 1.87 25.35 17.26
CA ALA A 23 2.92 26.34 17.01
C ALA A 23 4.13 25.75 16.27
N ALA A 24 4.50 24.50 16.58
CA ALA A 24 5.57 23.79 15.87
C ALA A 24 5.17 23.43 14.44
N TRP A 25 3.91 23.06 14.18
CA TRP A 25 3.41 22.91 12.81
C TRP A 25 3.58 24.20 12.01
N LEU A 26 3.23 25.34 12.58
CA LEU A 26 3.29 26.64 11.90
C LEU A 26 4.68 27.30 11.89
N HIS A 27 5.70 26.72 12.50
CA HIS A 27 6.97 27.42 12.75
C HIS A 27 7.69 27.92 11.48
N ASP A 28 7.43 27.27 10.34
CA ASP A 28 7.93 27.62 9.00
C ASP A 28 6.80 27.99 8.03
N MET A 29 5.60 28.35 8.51
CA MET A 29 4.40 28.55 7.67
C MET A 29 4.58 29.54 6.52
N GLY A 30 5.48 30.53 6.64
CA GLY A 30 5.78 31.46 5.54
C GLY A 30 6.47 30.83 4.34
N LYS A 31 6.90 29.56 4.41
CA LYS A 31 7.30 28.80 3.22
C LYS A 31 6.10 28.46 2.32
N CYS A 32 4.89 28.37 2.88
CA CYS A 32 3.63 28.24 2.13
C CYS A 32 3.17 29.63 1.63
N ALA A 33 3.97 30.23 0.75
CA ALA A 33 3.67 31.53 0.16
C ALA A 33 4.29 31.64 -1.23
N ASP A 34 3.56 32.22 -2.18
CA ASP A 34 4.06 32.45 -3.54
C ASP A 34 5.29 33.36 -3.52
N GLU A 35 5.32 34.32 -2.58
CA GLU A 35 6.47 35.18 -2.32
C GLU A 35 7.71 34.40 -1.85
N HIS A 36 7.53 33.26 -1.18
CA HIS A 36 8.64 32.40 -0.81
C HIS A 36 9.28 31.75 -2.03
N ILE A 37 8.45 31.24 -2.97
CA ILE A 37 8.90 30.65 -4.23
C ILE A 37 9.71 31.69 -5.03
N ILE A 38 9.16 32.90 -5.22
CA ILE A 38 9.86 34.00 -5.92
C ILE A 38 11.19 34.34 -5.22
N ASN A 39 11.21 34.35 -3.89
CA ASN A 39 12.42 34.70 -3.12
C ASN A 39 13.52 33.63 -3.18
N GLN A 40 13.17 32.37 -3.44
CA GLN A 40 14.14 31.27 -3.55
C GLN A 40 14.53 30.94 -4.99
N ALA A 41 13.75 31.37 -5.97
CA ALA A 41 13.93 31.07 -7.39
C ALA A 41 15.31 31.46 -7.94
N SER A 42 15.72 30.75 -9.00
CA SER A 42 16.95 31.04 -9.75
C SER A 42 16.88 32.37 -10.51
N ASP A 43 15.69 32.78 -10.96
CA ASP A 43 15.39 34.02 -11.68
C ASP A 43 14.77 35.11 -10.77
N LYS A 44 15.05 35.04 -9.45
CA LYS A 44 14.60 36.01 -8.46
C LYS A 44 14.93 37.47 -8.89
N PRO A 45 13.94 38.40 -8.88
CA PRO A 45 14.21 39.81 -9.13
C PRO A 45 15.14 40.42 -8.07
N SER A 46 16.14 41.20 -8.48
CA SER A 46 17.18 41.73 -7.59
C SER A 46 16.65 42.61 -6.45
N SER A 47 15.54 43.32 -6.67
CA SER A 47 14.89 44.17 -5.66
C SER A 47 13.91 43.40 -4.75
N PHE A 48 13.67 42.12 -5.00
CA PHE A 48 12.67 41.34 -4.27
C PHE A 48 13.26 40.75 -2.99
N ALA A 49 12.58 40.95 -1.87
CA ALA A 49 12.97 40.36 -0.59
C ALA A 49 11.72 39.92 0.18
N TYR A 50 11.77 38.70 0.70
CA TYR A 50 10.70 38.13 1.51
C TYR A 50 11.26 37.48 2.77
N GLN A 51 10.73 37.88 3.94
CA GLN A 51 11.13 37.35 5.24
C GLN A 51 10.10 36.34 5.75
N TYR A 52 10.25 35.08 5.30
CA TYR A 52 9.25 34.04 5.54
C TYR A 52 8.93 33.78 7.02
N ARG A 53 9.86 34.06 7.94
CA ARG A 53 9.63 33.86 9.39
C ARG A 53 8.63 34.84 10.00
N THR A 54 8.55 36.06 9.49
CA THR A 54 7.75 37.15 10.10
C THR A 54 6.59 37.58 9.21
N ALA A 55 6.70 37.37 7.90
CA ALA A 55 5.75 37.89 6.92
C ALA A 55 4.31 37.42 7.15
N GLN A 56 4.12 36.17 7.60
CA GLN A 56 2.78 35.59 7.81
C GLN A 56 2.28 35.68 9.26
N SER A 57 3.09 36.19 10.20
CA SER A 57 2.73 36.24 11.63
C SER A 57 1.53 37.13 11.94
N HIS A 58 1.18 38.06 11.05
CA HIS A 58 0.01 38.93 11.17
C HIS A 58 -1.32 38.16 11.14
N ARG A 59 -1.32 36.90 10.68
CA ARG A 59 -2.49 36.02 10.62
C ARG A 59 -2.86 35.40 11.96
N LEU A 60 -1.92 35.39 12.91
CA LEU A 60 -2.14 34.81 14.23
C LEU A 60 -3.15 35.65 15.02
N PRO A 61 -4.14 35.05 15.69
CA PRO A 61 -5.07 35.79 16.53
C PRO A 61 -4.33 36.56 17.63
N THR A 62 -4.72 37.82 17.84
CA THR A 62 -4.11 38.68 18.88
C THR A 62 -4.46 38.24 20.31
N THR A 63 -5.44 37.35 20.46
CA THR A 63 -5.99 36.87 21.73
C THR A 63 -5.40 35.55 22.22
N LEU A 64 -4.40 34.99 21.52
CA LEU A 64 -3.83 33.70 21.90
C LEU A 64 -3.15 33.76 23.28
N PRO A 65 -3.41 32.77 24.16
CA PRO A 65 -2.70 32.68 25.42
C PRO A 65 -1.21 32.32 25.17
N PRO A 66 -0.29 32.77 26.05
CA PRO A 66 1.06 32.22 26.04
C PRO A 66 1.02 30.75 26.48
N ILE A 67 1.90 29.94 25.90
CA ILE A 67 2.14 28.55 26.31
C ILE A 67 2.92 28.58 27.62
N ARG A 68 2.38 27.97 28.67
CA ARG A 68 2.96 27.98 30.02
C ARG A 68 3.41 26.59 30.44
N LEU A 69 4.70 26.29 30.22
CA LEU A 69 5.28 24.99 30.51
C LEU A 69 6.57 25.15 31.31
N LEU A 70 6.78 24.29 32.31
CA LEU A 70 8.05 24.19 33.04
C LEU A 70 8.51 25.49 33.71
N GLY A 71 7.58 26.37 34.08
CA GLY A 71 7.84 27.69 34.65
C GLY A 71 8.15 28.79 33.63
N ASP A 72 8.27 28.45 32.35
CA ASP A 72 8.46 29.38 31.24
C ASP A 72 7.10 29.80 30.63
N ALA A 73 7.04 31.02 30.09
CA ALA A 73 5.91 31.49 29.29
C ALA A 73 6.43 31.95 27.92
N VAL A 74 5.96 31.30 26.84
CA VAL A 74 6.38 31.60 25.46
C VAL A 74 5.16 31.83 24.59
N THR A 75 5.16 32.86 23.75
CA THR A 75 4.05 33.11 22.83
C THR A 75 4.15 32.21 21.59
N VAL A 76 3.02 31.85 20.99
CA VAL A 76 3.00 31.14 19.69
C VAL A 76 3.78 31.91 18.63
N LYS A 77 3.64 33.24 18.63
CA LYS A 77 4.39 34.14 17.75
C LYS A 77 5.89 34.02 17.96
N ASP A 78 6.40 33.97 19.19
CA ASP A 78 7.82 33.80 19.46
C ASP A 78 8.36 32.46 18.98
N LEU A 79 7.58 31.39 19.13
CA LEU A 79 7.95 30.05 18.62
C LEU A 79 8.13 30.07 17.10
N ILE A 80 7.19 30.67 16.37
CA ILE A 80 7.26 30.82 14.90
C ILE A 80 8.41 31.78 14.49
N GLU A 81 8.47 32.93 15.17
CA GLU A 81 9.46 34.02 15.13
C GLU A 81 10.92 33.55 15.16
N LYS A 82 11.21 32.74 16.18
CA LYS A 82 12.54 32.57 16.76
C LYS A 82 12.94 31.11 16.93
N GLY A 83 12.03 30.16 16.77
CA GLY A 83 12.26 28.72 16.89
C GLY A 83 13.10 28.15 15.74
N ARG A 84 14.41 28.34 15.81
CA ARG A 84 15.39 27.95 14.78
C ARG A 84 16.73 27.55 15.40
N PRO A 85 17.60 26.80 14.69
CA PRO A 85 18.78 26.17 15.28
C PRO A 85 19.72 27.13 16.03
N ARG A 86 19.91 28.36 15.54
CA ARG A 86 20.77 29.34 16.20
C ARG A 86 20.36 29.72 17.64
N ILE A 87 19.12 29.45 18.05
CA ILE A 87 18.65 29.77 19.41
C ILE A 87 19.11 28.72 20.43
N ILE A 88 19.54 27.53 19.99
CA ILE A 88 19.89 26.39 20.85
C ILE A 88 20.95 26.78 21.89
N SER A 89 22.00 27.49 21.48
CA SER A 89 23.11 27.90 22.34
C SER A 89 22.82 29.12 23.23
N HIS A 90 21.67 29.77 23.07
CA HIS A 90 21.33 30.98 23.81
C HIS A 90 20.65 30.63 25.15
N ALA A 91 21.44 30.26 26.16
CA ALA A 91 20.94 29.81 27.47
C ALA A 91 19.99 30.80 28.19
N SER A 92 20.03 32.09 27.85
CA SER A 92 19.10 33.10 28.39
C SER A 92 17.69 33.05 27.80
N GLN A 93 17.48 32.25 26.74
CA GLN A 93 16.18 32.10 26.10
C GLN A 93 15.37 30.98 26.76
N PRO A 94 14.03 31.07 26.77
CA PRO A 94 13.18 30.03 27.36
C PRO A 94 13.48 28.64 26.82
N TRP A 95 13.44 27.63 27.69
CA TRP A 95 13.79 26.26 27.29
C TRP A 95 12.89 25.73 26.16
N PRO A 96 11.55 25.91 26.16
CA PRO A 96 10.70 25.46 25.05
C PRO A 96 11.12 26.04 23.69
N LEU A 97 11.55 27.32 23.65
CA LEU A 97 12.02 27.93 22.41
C LEU A 97 13.32 27.29 21.89
N ARG A 98 14.24 26.97 22.80
CA ARG A 98 15.50 26.27 22.47
C ARG A 98 15.25 24.85 21.98
N VAL A 99 14.30 24.15 22.60
CA VAL A 99 13.88 22.80 22.20
C VAL A 99 13.28 22.80 20.80
N LEU A 100 12.40 23.75 20.46
CA LEU A 100 11.89 23.88 19.09
C LEU A 100 13.02 24.09 18.07
N GLY A 101 14.02 24.90 18.43
CA GLY A 101 15.24 25.07 17.64
C GLY A 101 16.01 23.76 17.41
N LYS A 102 16.10 22.89 18.44
CA LYS A 102 16.70 21.56 18.30
C LYS A 102 15.86 20.62 17.43
N CYS A 103 14.55 20.55 17.64
CA CYS A 103 13.64 19.74 16.84
C CYS A 103 13.72 20.11 15.36
N HIS A 104 13.78 21.42 15.06
CA HIS A 104 14.07 21.92 13.72
C HIS A 104 15.43 21.42 13.22
N ALA A 105 16.50 21.48 14.01
CA ALA A 105 17.83 21.03 13.55
C ALA A 105 17.89 19.53 13.22
N VAL A 106 17.27 18.67 14.05
CA VAL A 106 17.38 17.21 13.90
C VAL A 106 16.40 16.64 12.88
N ALA A 107 15.26 17.30 12.65
CA ALA A 107 14.41 16.94 11.53
C ALA A 107 15.04 17.37 10.21
N HIS A 108 15.76 18.52 10.15
CA HIS A 108 16.23 19.18 8.90
C HIS A 108 17.62 18.74 8.44
N VAL A 109 18.01 17.46 8.62
CA VAL A 109 19.33 16.97 8.16
C VAL A 109 19.45 16.84 6.63
N GLU A 110 18.40 17.22 5.90
CA GLU A 110 18.25 17.23 4.44
C GLU A 110 18.81 18.49 3.75
N LYS A 111 19.48 19.37 4.50
CA LYS A 111 20.22 20.49 3.92
C LYS A 111 21.66 20.08 3.68
N GLU A 112 21.86 19.06 2.86
CA GLU A 112 23.21 18.60 2.50
C GLU A 112 23.91 19.59 1.55
N LEU A 113 23.14 20.43 0.85
CA LEU A 113 23.65 21.51 0.00
C LEU A 113 23.74 22.83 0.75
N GLU A 114 24.88 23.51 0.64
CA GLU A 114 25.06 24.83 1.24
C GLU A 114 24.07 25.86 0.64
N ASP A 115 23.66 26.85 1.43
CA ASP A 115 22.70 27.87 1.00
C ASP A 115 23.22 28.72 -0.19
N HIS A 116 24.53 28.72 -0.44
CA HIS A 116 25.16 29.43 -1.56
C HIS A 116 25.14 28.63 -2.87
N GLU A 117 24.79 27.35 -2.83
CA GLU A 117 24.69 26.49 -4.01
C GLU A 117 23.38 26.78 -4.74
N THR A 118 23.48 27.45 -5.90
CA THR A 118 22.34 27.94 -6.68
C THR A 118 22.05 27.13 -7.94
N SER A 119 22.92 26.19 -8.31
CA SER A 119 22.82 25.35 -9.51
C SER A 119 21.53 24.53 -9.56
N THR A 120 20.98 24.21 -8.40
CA THR A 120 19.77 23.40 -8.24
C THR A 120 18.50 24.20 -7.99
N LYS A 121 18.58 25.54 -8.00
CA LYS A 121 17.41 26.41 -7.85
C LYS A 121 16.52 26.33 -9.08
N GLN A 122 15.22 26.27 -8.83
CA GLN A 122 14.20 26.24 -9.87
C GLN A 122 13.76 27.67 -10.25
N PRO A 123 13.32 27.92 -11.49
CA PRO A 123 12.67 29.18 -11.87
C PRO A 123 11.35 29.37 -11.10
N LYS A 124 10.96 30.62 -10.84
CA LYS A 124 9.78 30.93 -10.03
C LYS A 124 8.47 30.34 -10.58
N ASP A 125 8.31 30.31 -11.90
CA ASP A 125 7.09 29.84 -12.59
C ASP A 125 7.17 28.33 -12.96
N GLU A 126 8.33 27.69 -12.73
CA GLU A 126 8.58 26.28 -13.03
C GLU A 126 8.98 25.47 -11.79
N THR A 127 8.81 26.02 -10.57
CA THR A 127 9.16 25.32 -9.33
C THR A 127 8.18 24.18 -9.08
N ARG A 128 8.68 22.94 -8.97
CA ARG A 128 7.86 21.72 -8.82
C ARG A 128 8.13 21.02 -7.50
N LEU A 129 7.08 20.39 -6.97
CA LEU A 129 7.19 19.40 -5.90
C LEU A 129 7.54 18.04 -6.53
N CYS A 130 8.39 17.28 -5.83
CA CYS A 130 8.81 15.95 -6.23
C CYS A 130 8.23 14.86 -5.30
N SER A 131 8.08 13.64 -5.79
CA SER A 131 7.86 12.44 -4.98
C SER A 131 9.16 12.02 -4.30
N ALA A 132 9.09 11.12 -3.31
CA ALA A 132 10.28 10.53 -2.68
C ALA A 132 11.28 9.91 -3.70
N PHE A 133 10.79 9.53 -4.88
CA PHE A 133 11.50 8.74 -5.88
C PHE A 133 11.80 9.49 -7.19
N GLY A 134 11.71 10.82 -7.17
CA GLY A 134 12.21 11.65 -8.28
C GLY A 134 11.18 12.01 -9.34
N ILE A 135 9.88 11.72 -9.14
CA ILE A 135 8.83 12.09 -10.08
C ILE A 135 8.25 13.44 -9.69
N GLU A 136 8.18 14.38 -10.63
CA GLU A 136 7.71 15.75 -10.37
C GLU A 136 6.31 15.98 -10.95
N ASP A 137 5.47 16.64 -10.16
CA ASP A 137 4.13 17.08 -10.55
C ASP A 137 4.17 18.42 -11.30
N ASN A 138 3.00 19.05 -11.46
CA ASN A 138 2.85 20.41 -11.94
C ASN A 138 3.58 21.44 -11.06
N SER A 139 3.87 22.61 -11.63
CA SER A 139 4.47 23.73 -10.89
C SER A 139 3.56 24.19 -9.74
N VAL A 140 4.15 24.44 -8.57
CA VAL A 140 3.42 24.95 -7.41
C VAL A 140 2.94 26.38 -7.64
N SER A 141 1.73 26.69 -7.18
CA SER A 141 1.15 28.03 -7.29
C SER A 141 0.01 28.22 -6.29
N ASN A 142 -0.43 29.47 -6.10
CA ASN A 142 -1.53 29.87 -5.22
C ASN A 142 -1.30 29.55 -3.73
N LEU A 143 -0.05 29.41 -3.30
CA LEU A 143 0.29 29.01 -1.93
C LEU A 143 -0.18 30.06 -0.91
N THR A 144 -0.06 31.35 -1.23
CA THR A 144 -0.48 32.42 -0.31
C THR A 144 -2.00 32.44 -0.12
N SER A 145 -2.75 32.10 -1.17
CA SER A 145 -4.20 31.93 -1.09
C SER A 145 -4.57 30.71 -0.25
N LEU A 146 -3.91 29.57 -0.46
CA LEU A 146 -4.13 28.36 0.32
C LEU A 146 -3.86 28.60 1.81
N LEU A 147 -2.73 29.23 2.15
CA LEU A 147 -2.39 29.59 3.52
C LEU A 147 -3.45 30.53 4.15
N SER A 148 -4.03 31.43 3.35
CA SER A 148 -5.10 32.32 3.81
C SER A 148 -6.41 31.58 4.14
N GLY A 149 -6.59 30.36 3.64
CA GLY A 149 -7.73 29.51 3.92
C GLY A 149 -7.66 28.77 5.27
N LEU A 150 -6.55 28.86 6.01
CA LEU A 150 -6.46 28.22 7.33
C LEU A 150 -7.41 28.87 8.35
N PRO A 151 -8.12 28.08 9.18
CA PRO A 151 -9.01 28.59 10.21
C PRO A 151 -8.23 29.07 11.45
N PHE A 152 -7.43 30.14 11.32
CA PHE A 152 -6.56 30.65 12.39
C PHE A 152 -7.29 30.94 13.71
N THR A 153 -8.59 31.24 13.66
CA THR A 153 -9.43 31.43 14.86
C THR A 153 -9.60 30.16 15.69
N SER A 154 -9.52 28.99 15.06
CA SER A 154 -9.67 27.67 15.69
C SER A 154 -8.34 27.05 16.12
N MET A 155 -7.23 27.80 16.10
CA MET A 155 -5.88 27.27 16.34
C MET A 155 -5.64 26.67 17.75
N GLN A 156 -6.53 26.93 18.71
CA GLN A 156 -6.51 26.30 20.03
C GLN A 156 -7.16 24.90 20.04
N ASP A 157 -7.92 24.58 19.00
CA ASP A 157 -8.47 23.24 18.75
C ASP A 157 -7.52 22.52 17.77
N ARG A 158 -6.68 21.65 18.34
CA ARG A 158 -5.69 20.89 17.58
C ARG A 158 -6.36 19.95 16.56
N ASP A 159 -7.45 19.31 16.95
CA ASP A 159 -8.13 18.29 16.15
C ASP A 159 -8.88 18.91 14.96
N GLU A 160 -9.36 20.15 15.11
CA GLU A 160 -9.86 20.95 13.99
C GLU A 160 -8.71 21.51 13.13
N PHE A 161 -7.69 22.11 13.74
CA PHE A 161 -6.72 22.96 13.02
C PHE A 161 -5.63 22.17 12.29
N VAL A 162 -5.01 21.16 12.92
CA VAL A 162 -3.86 20.43 12.34
C VAL A 162 -4.21 19.73 11.01
N PRO A 163 -5.36 19.05 10.86
CA PRO A 163 -5.74 18.44 9.57
C PRO A 163 -5.88 19.46 8.43
N HIS A 164 -6.18 20.72 8.72
CA HIS A 164 -6.18 21.79 7.71
C HIS A 164 -4.77 22.23 7.35
N VAL A 165 -3.87 22.32 8.33
CA VAL A 165 -2.46 22.64 8.11
C VAL A 165 -1.80 21.56 7.26
N GLU A 166 -1.96 20.28 7.61
CA GLU A 166 -1.39 19.15 6.86
C GLU A 166 -1.79 19.21 5.39
N ARG A 167 -3.09 19.33 5.10
CA ARG A 167 -3.61 19.40 3.72
C ARG A 167 -3.04 20.59 2.93
N ILE A 168 -2.96 21.77 3.56
CA ILE A 168 -2.44 22.96 2.87
C ILE A 168 -0.93 22.88 2.69
N PHE A 169 -0.19 22.38 3.68
CA PHE A 169 1.26 22.27 3.64
C PHE A 169 1.77 21.15 2.73
N ASP A 170 0.93 20.15 2.45
CA ASP A 170 1.23 19.11 1.46
C ASP A 170 1.42 19.68 0.03
N ASN A 171 0.86 20.86 -0.22
CA ASN A 171 1.01 21.58 -1.49
C ASN A 171 2.26 22.49 -1.53
N ALA A 172 2.97 22.66 -0.41
CA ALA A 172 4.12 23.55 -0.28
C ALA A 172 5.41 22.76 -0.06
N LEU A 173 6.56 23.38 -0.37
CA LEU A 173 7.86 22.73 -0.29
C LEU A 173 8.59 23.02 1.02
N GLY A 174 9.25 22.00 1.58
CA GLY A 174 10.24 22.18 2.64
C GLY A 174 11.49 22.91 2.14
N ASP A 175 11.97 22.57 0.94
CA ASP A 175 13.03 23.25 0.19
C ASP A 175 12.65 23.31 -1.31
N THR A 176 13.03 24.38 -1.99
CA THR A 176 12.62 24.64 -3.39
C THR A 176 13.65 24.15 -4.42
N ARG A 177 14.79 23.63 -3.96
CA ARG A 177 15.88 23.19 -4.83
C ARG A 177 15.72 21.73 -5.23
N ARG A 178 16.15 21.39 -6.45
CA ARG A 178 16.31 19.98 -6.84
C ARG A 178 17.57 19.36 -6.20
N PRO A 179 17.63 18.06 -5.98
CA PRO A 179 16.49 17.14 -5.95
C PRO A 179 15.85 17.11 -4.56
N VAL A 180 16.11 18.09 -3.66
CA VAL A 180 15.61 18.13 -2.26
C VAL A 180 14.16 18.65 -2.13
N ASN A 181 13.52 18.93 -3.26
CA ASN A 181 12.14 19.38 -3.41
C ASN A 181 11.14 18.23 -3.25
N GLU A 182 11.54 17.06 -2.73
CA GLU A 182 10.64 15.94 -2.46
C GLU A 182 9.88 16.05 -1.13
N VAL A 183 10.47 16.74 -0.16
CA VAL A 183 9.91 16.87 1.19
C VAL A 183 8.94 18.05 1.20
N THR A 184 7.68 17.76 1.52
CA THR A 184 6.66 18.79 1.62
C THR A 184 6.85 19.61 2.89
N LEU A 185 6.19 20.75 2.96
CA LEU A 185 6.12 21.51 4.21
C LEU A 185 5.35 20.73 5.29
N ALA A 186 4.44 19.84 4.90
CA ALA A 186 3.68 18.99 5.83
C ALA A 186 4.58 17.93 6.49
N ASP A 187 5.37 17.21 5.68
CA ASP A 187 6.37 16.24 6.17
C ASP A 187 7.33 16.93 7.15
N TRP A 188 7.81 18.10 6.74
CA TRP A 188 8.74 18.92 7.50
C TRP A 188 8.16 19.35 8.86
N SER A 189 7.04 20.05 8.82
CA SER A 189 6.40 20.60 10.02
C SER A 189 5.88 19.50 10.94
N GLY A 190 5.39 18.39 10.39
CA GLY A 190 4.89 17.26 11.16
C GLY A 190 5.98 16.55 11.94
N ALA A 191 7.15 16.32 11.33
CA ALA A 191 8.30 15.76 12.03
C ALA A 191 8.77 16.66 13.18
N VAL A 192 8.83 17.99 12.96
CA VAL A 192 9.20 18.94 14.01
C VAL A 192 8.17 18.94 15.13
N ALA A 193 6.88 18.98 14.81
CA ALA A 193 5.79 18.99 15.79
C ALA A 193 5.77 17.72 16.66
N ALA A 194 5.97 16.55 16.05
CA ALA A 194 6.03 15.26 16.75
C ALA A 194 7.18 15.21 17.75
N LEU A 195 8.39 15.57 17.32
CA LEU A 195 9.58 15.61 18.18
C LEU A 195 9.44 16.66 19.29
N TYR A 196 8.86 17.83 18.97
CA TYR A 196 8.67 18.92 19.91
C TYR A 196 7.68 18.56 21.01
N LYS A 197 6.50 18.04 20.66
CA LYS A 197 5.51 17.55 21.63
C LYS A 197 6.14 16.53 22.57
N SER A 198 6.81 15.52 22.02
CA SER A 198 7.44 14.47 22.83
C SER A 198 8.52 15.00 23.77
N ALA A 199 9.34 15.97 23.34
CA ALA A 199 10.36 16.57 24.20
C ALA A 199 9.74 17.38 25.35
N LEU A 200 8.69 18.16 25.08
CA LEU A 200 7.99 18.93 26.12
C LEU A 200 7.30 18.00 27.13
N ALA A 201 6.65 16.93 26.65
CA ALA A 201 6.02 15.93 27.50
C ALA A 201 7.03 15.22 28.40
N GLY A 202 8.17 14.79 27.84
CA GLY A 202 9.27 14.18 28.60
C GLY A 202 9.78 15.10 29.72
N ALA A 203 9.89 16.41 29.46
CA ALA A 203 10.32 17.37 30.46
C ALA A 203 9.31 17.56 31.60
N LEU A 204 8.01 17.56 31.31
CA LEU A 204 6.96 17.58 32.34
C LEU A 204 7.00 16.32 33.21
N LEU A 205 7.40 15.18 32.63
CA LEU A 205 7.62 13.92 33.34
C LEU A 205 9.00 13.85 34.02
N GLY A 206 9.79 14.94 34.00
CA GLY A 206 11.04 15.05 34.74
C GLY A 206 12.31 14.70 33.96
N ILE A 207 12.21 14.49 32.64
CA ILE A 207 13.35 14.33 31.71
C ILE A 207 13.53 15.62 30.92
N LYS A 208 14.25 16.59 31.52
CA LYS A 208 14.52 17.91 30.92
C LYS A 208 16.03 18.09 30.66
N PRO A 209 16.61 17.40 29.67
CA PRO A 209 18.01 17.59 29.31
C PRO A 209 18.25 18.97 28.68
N ASP A 210 19.52 19.34 28.49
CA ASP A 210 19.84 20.43 27.57
C ASP A 210 19.37 20.02 26.15
N PRO A 211 18.92 20.97 25.29
CA PRO A 211 18.46 20.64 23.95
C PRO A 211 19.44 19.78 23.14
N ASP A 212 20.76 19.92 23.28
CA ASP A 212 21.70 19.08 22.53
C ASP A 212 21.72 17.60 22.94
N ASP A 213 21.30 17.33 24.18
CA ASP A 213 21.21 15.99 24.76
C ASP A 213 19.82 15.35 24.60
N LEU A 214 18.89 16.02 23.92
CA LEU A 214 17.58 15.44 23.62
C LEU A 214 17.71 14.17 22.79
N ARG A 215 16.89 13.18 23.14
CA ARG A 215 16.77 11.88 22.48
C ARG A 215 15.29 11.51 22.43
N TRP A 216 14.93 10.65 21.50
CA TRP A 216 13.56 10.18 21.31
C TRP A 216 13.54 8.66 21.21
N ARG A 217 12.39 8.07 21.50
CA ARG A 217 12.09 6.65 21.35
C ARG A 217 10.80 6.52 20.53
N LEU A 218 10.44 5.29 20.15
CA LEU A 218 9.13 5.02 19.56
C LEU A 218 8.29 4.15 20.48
N LEU A 219 7.08 4.60 20.77
CA LEU A 219 6.05 3.76 21.38
C LEU A 219 5.36 3.00 20.26
N ARG A 220 5.32 1.66 20.39
CA ARG A 220 4.66 0.77 19.43
C ARG A 220 3.52 0.02 20.11
N VAL A 221 2.37 0.02 19.46
CA VAL A 221 1.17 -0.74 19.85
C VAL A 221 0.85 -1.69 18.71
N ASN A 222 1.22 -2.96 18.90
CA ASN A 222 1.26 -3.96 17.84
C ASN A 222 0.26 -5.10 18.07
N PHE A 223 -0.33 -5.60 16.99
CA PHE A 223 -1.20 -6.79 16.97
C PHE A 223 -1.25 -7.36 15.54
N ASP A 224 -1.50 -8.67 15.41
CA ASP A 224 -1.48 -9.39 14.12
C ASP A 224 -2.75 -9.09 13.30
N VAL A 225 -2.81 -7.92 12.65
CA VAL A 225 -3.98 -7.43 11.89
C VAL A 225 -4.46 -8.48 10.89
N LEU A 226 -3.55 -8.99 10.06
CA LEU A 226 -3.91 -10.00 9.05
C LEU A 226 -4.24 -11.35 9.68
N GLY A 227 -3.65 -11.70 10.82
CA GLY A 227 -4.06 -12.87 11.61
C GLY A 227 -5.48 -12.77 12.15
N HIS A 228 -5.95 -11.58 12.52
CA HIS A 228 -7.35 -11.36 12.87
C HIS A 228 -8.26 -11.52 11.65
N TYR A 229 -7.87 -10.98 10.50
CA TYR A 229 -8.68 -11.10 9.28
C TYR A 229 -8.77 -12.56 8.81
N ALA A 230 -7.69 -13.34 8.99
CA ALA A 230 -7.65 -14.77 8.68
C ALA A 230 -8.58 -15.65 9.55
N LYS A 231 -9.16 -15.10 10.62
CA LYS A 231 -10.21 -15.80 11.40
C LYS A 231 -11.60 -15.72 10.75
N ALA A 232 -11.79 -14.82 9.79
CA ALA A 232 -13.10 -14.54 9.21
C ALA A 232 -13.65 -15.71 8.39
N ILE A 233 -14.87 -16.16 8.65
CA ILE A 233 -15.54 -17.18 7.82
C ILE A 233 -16.34 -16.49 6.71
N LYS A 234 -17.06 -15.42 7.07
CA LYS A 234 -17.89 -14.59 6.18
C LYS A 234 -17.31 -13.17 6.08
N ILE A 235 -17.67 -12.42 5.04
CA ILE A 235 -17.30 -10.99 4.89
C ILE A 235 -17.71 -10.12 6.08
N ALA A 236 -18.81 -10.46 6.75
CA ALA A 236 -19.25 -9.75 7.96
C ALA A 236 -18.26 -9.91 9.12
N ASP A 237 -17.56 -11.04 9.22
CA ASP A 237 -16.53 -11.25 10.23
C ASP A 237 -15.28 -10.41 9.91
N LEU A 238 -14.88 -10.40 8.63
CA LEU A 238 -13.70 -9.68 8.15
C LEU A 238 -13.83 -8.17 8.34
N LEU A 239 -14.92 -7.58 7.83
CA LEU A 239 -15.23 -6.14 8.02
C LEU A 239 -15.40 -5.78 9.50
N GLY A 240 -15.84 -6.76 10.30
CA GLY A 240 -15.91 -6.64 11.74
C GLY A 240 -14.54 -6.45 12.39
N TYR A 241 -13.55 -7.26 12.02
CA TYR A 241 -12.18 -7.12 12.50
C TYR A 241 -11.50 -5.87 11.96
N GLN A 242 -11.74 -5.52 10.68
CA GLN A 242 -11.19 -4.29 10.08
C GLN A 242 -11.59 -3.06 10.89
N ARG A 243 -12.89 -2.91 11.17
CA ARG A 243 -13.40 -1.84 12.01
C ARG A 243 -12.85 -1.85 13.43
N ALA A 244 -12.75 -3.04 14.04
CA ALA A 244 -12.21 -3.16 15.39
C ALA A 244 -10.75 -2.71 15.47
N VAL A 245 -9.95 -3.03 14.44
CA VAL A 245 -8.56 -2.57 14.31
C VAL A 245 -8.51 -1.06 14.12
N GLU A 246 -9.28 -0.49 13.19
CA GLU A 246 -9.34 0.95 12.95
C GLU A 246 -9.72 1.71 14.23
N GLN A 247 -10.77 1.28 14.92
CA GLN A 247 -11.23 1.89 16.18
C GLN A 247 -10.20 1.75 17.29
N ALA A 248 -9.52 0.60 17.42
CA ALA A 248 -8.47 0.41 18.42
C ALA A 248 -7.27 1.33 18.17
N CYS A 249 -6.84 1.49 16.92
CA CYS A 249 -5.80 2.44 16.54
C CYS A 249 -6.22 3.89 16.82
N ASP A 250 -7.46 4.26 16.50
CA ASP A 250 -7.99 5.60 16.75
C ASP A 250 -8.09 5.92 18.25
N GLU A 251 -8.52 4.98 19.09
CA GLU A 251 -8.55 5.15 20.54
C GLU A 251 -7.14 5.22 21.14
N ALA A 252 -6.19 4.42 20.66
CA ALA A 252 -4.79 4.52 21.07
C ALA A 252 -4.18 5.86 20.67
N ARG A 253 -4.47 6.34 19.45
CA ARG A 253 -4.05 7.66 18.96
C ARG A 253 -4.65 8.78 19.79
N GLN A 254 -5.97 8.75 20.06
CA GLN A 254 -6.63 9.76 20.90
C GLN A 254 -6.00 9.82 22.29
N LEU A 255 -5.69 8.66 22.87
CA LEU A 255 -5.06 8.57 24.19
C LEU A 255 -3.64 9.19 24.20
N VAL A 256 -2.81 8.87 23.20
CA VAL A 256 -1.38 9.24 23.15
C VAL A 256 -1.14 10.63 22.57
N GLU A 257 -1.95 11.09 21.61
CA GLU A 257 -1.77 12.40 20.99
C GLU A 257 -2.47 13.51 21.75
N VAL A 258 -3.62 13.22 22.37
CA VAL A 258 -4.56 14.21 22.90
C VAL A 258 -4.77 14.08 24.40
N GLU A 259 -5.16 12.91 24.92
CA GLU A 259 -5.46 12.77 26.36
C GLU A 259 -4.20 12.89 27.22
N TYR A 260 -3.14 12.21 26.81
CA TYR A 260 -1.80 12.30 27.36
C TYR A 260 -0.83 12.68 26.24
N PRO A 261 -0.69 13.98 25.87
CA PRO A 261 0.07 14.41 24.68
C PRO A 261 1.57 14.06 24.76
N LEU A 262 1.90 12.80 24.47
CA LEU A 262 3.22 12.20 24.62
C LEU A 262 3.98 12.19 23.29
N GLY A 263 3.27 12.17 22.18
CA GLY A 263 3.83 12.19 20.85
C GLY A 263 2.74 12.16 19.79
N ASN A 264 3.16 11.94 18.54
CA ASN A 264 2.29 11.84 17.38
C ASN A 264 2.53 10.51 16.66
N GLU A 265 1.50 10.01 16.00
CA GLU A 265 1.59 8.92 15.05
C GLU A 265 2.56 9.31 13.94
N ILE A 266 3.55 8.45 13.69
CA ILE A 266 4.54 8.66 12.63
C ILE A 266 4.64 7.49 11.65
N TYR A 267 3.93 6.39 11.93
CA TYR A 267 3.86 5.23 11.05
C TYR A 267 2.74 4.30 11.48
N ARG A 268 2.08 3.67 10.51
CA ARG A 268 1.07 2.62 10.72
C ARG A 268 1.07 1.65 9.56
N ASP A 269 1.04 0.35 9.86
CA ASP A 269 0.86 -0.71 8.88
C ASP A 269 0.14 -1.93 9.50
N THR A 270 0.19 -3.09 8.83
CA THR A 270 -0.45 -4.32 9.31
C THR A 270 0.19 -4.92 10.58
N THR A 271 1.27 -4.32 11.08
CA THR A 271 1.90 -4.69 12.37
C THR A 271 1.40 -3.83 13.53
N GLY A 272 0.74 -2.70 13.27
CA GLY A 272 0.18 -1.81 14.30
C GLY A 272 0.50 -0.34 14.07
N ILE A 273 0.49 0.43 15.16
CA ILE A 273 0.63 1.90 15.16
C ILE A 273 1.83 2.34 16.00
N TYR A 274 2.55 3.35 15.50
CA TYR A 274 3.83 3.81 16.05
C TYR A 274 3.81 5.31 16.31
N PHE A 275 4.26 5.71 17.51
CA PHE A 275 4.26 7.09 17.96
C PHE A 275 5.67 7.55 18.32
N THR A 276 5.97 8.84 18.09
CA THR A 276 7.11 9.45 18.79
C THR A 276 6.91 9.35 20.29
N PHE A 277 8.00 9.19 21.02
CA PHE A 277 7.94 9.04 22.47
C PHE A 277 9.13 9.72 23.13
N PRO A 278 8.95 10.36 24.30
CA PRO A 278 10.07 10.88 25.08
C PRO A 278 11.09 9.77 25.43
N ASN A 279 12.33 10.14 25.71
CA ASN A 279 13.39 9.21 26.11
C ASN A 279 13.18 8.69 27.55
N LEU A 280 12.11 7.91 27.75
CA LEU A 280 11.74 7.24 28.99
C LEU A 280 11.30 5.80 28.72
N ASP A 281 11.42 4.95 29.73
CA ASP A 281 10.89 3.58 29.70
C ASP A 281 9.36 3.62 29.79
N LEU A 282 8.68 2.67 29.16
CA LEU A 282 7.21 2.61 29.16
C LEU A 282 6.66 2.66 30.60
N PRO A 283 5.91 3.71 31.00
CA PRO A 283 5.28 3.73 32.31
C PRO A 283 4.20 2.64 32.40
N ASP A 284 4.16 1.88 33.49
CA ASP A 284 3.19 0.80 33.69
C ASP A 284 1.74 1.30 33.57
N GLU A 285 1.43 2.48 34.14
CA GLU A 285 0.11 3.12 34.04
C GLU A 285 -0.28 3.38 32.57
N LEU A 286 0.66 3.85 31.75
CA LEU A 286 0.41 4.13 30.34
C LEU A 286 0.16 2.84 29.55
N GLY A 287 1.01 1.83 29.78
CA GLY A 287 0.85 0.51 29.15
C GLY A 287 -0.50 -0.12 29.49
N GLN A 288 -0.95 0.00 30.75
CA GLN A 288 -2.26 -0.49 31.19
C GLN A 288 -3.43 0.29 30.57
N GLU A 289 -3.34 1.63 30.49
CA GLU A 289 -4.39 2.44 29.87
C GLU A 289 -4.51 2.19 28.36
N ILE A 290 -3.39 2.08 27.64
CA ILE A 290 -3.40 1.68 26.22
C ILE A 290 -3.99 0.28 26.06
N ARG A 291 -3.59 -0.69 26.90
CA ARG A 291 -4.17 -2.03 26.87
C ARG A 291 -5.68 -1.99 27.09
N ARG A 292 -6.13 -1.23 28.10
CA ARG A 292 -7.54 -1.08 28.45
C ARG A 292 -8.34 -0.45 27.31
N CYS A 293 -7.81 0.57 26.63
CA CYS A 293 -8.53 1.22 25.53
C CYS A 293 -8.71 0.25 24.33
N VAL A 294 -7.65 -0.47 23.94
CA VAL A 294 -7.69 -1.46 22.85
C VAL A 294 -8.60 -2.65 23.21
N GLU A 295 -8.43 -3.26 24.38
CA GLU A 295 -9.19 -4.44 24.78
C GLU A 295 -10.67 -4.12 25.06
N LYS A 296 -11.02 -2.87 25.38
CA LYS A 296 -12.42 -2.43 25.45
C LYS A 296 -13.10 -2.55 24.08
N ILE A 297 -12.41 -2.20 23.00
CA ILE A 297 -12.92 -2.30 21.62
C ILE A 297 -13.01 -3.76 21.21
N GLU A 298 -11.91 -4.51 21.30
CA GLU A 298 -11.88 -5.94 21.03
C GLU A 298 -10.77 -6.63 21.84
N PRO A 299 -11.12 -7.40 22.89
CA PRO A 299 -10.14 -8.11 23.71
C PRO A 299 -9.29 -9.09 22.92
N GLU A 300 -9.79 -9.60 21.78
CA GLU A 300 -9.02 -10.51 20.93
C GLU A 300 -7.76 -9.87 20.34
N LEU A 301 -7.71 -8.54 20.19
CA LEU A 301 -6.56 -7.84 19.62
C LEU A 301 -5.31 -7.99 20.49
N ALA A 302 -5.47 -8.09 21.81
CA ALA A 302 -4.42 -8.36 22.79
C ALA A 302 -3.09 -7.62 22.48
N PRO A 303 -3.05 -6.29 22.59
CA PRO A 303 -1.94 -5.50 22.09
C PRO A 303 -0.61 -5.85 22.77
N ARG A 304 0.45 -5.88 21.97
CA ARG A 304 1.86 -5.82 22.40
C ARG A 304 2.25 -4.35 22.48
N ILE A 305 2.65 -3.89 23.66
CA ILE A 305 2.95 -2.48 23.91
C ILE A 305 4.40 -2.42 24.38
N ALA A 306 5.23 -1.70 23.62
CA ALA A 306 6.65 -1.60 23.91
C ALA A 306 7.19 -0.24 23.49
N VAL A 307 8.37 0.11 23.98
CA VAL A 307 9.11 1.30 23.57
C VAL A 307 10.44 0.86 22.97
N THR A 308 10.66 1.21 21.70
CA THR A 308 11.91 0.91 20.99
C THR A 308 12.92 2.03 21.20
N VAL A 309 14.16 1.66 21.52
CA VAL A 309 15.29 2.57 21.75
C VAL A 309 16.23 2.55 20.54
N GLY A 310 16.54 3.72 19.98
CA GLY A 310 17.52 3.83 18.90
C GLY A 310 18.95 3.68 19.40
N ASP A 311 19.86 3.32 18.49
CA ASP A 311 21.24 2.90 18.75
C ASP A 311 22.32 3.93 18.35
N GLY A 312 21.93 5.16 17.99
CA GLY A 312 22.84 6.26 17.62
C GLY A 312 23.43 7.05 18.80
N GLN A 313 24.63 7.64 18.59
CA GLN A 313 25.30 8.46 19.61
C GLN A 313 24.70 9.88 19.67
N THR A 314 24.30 10.43 18.53
CA THR A 314 23.60 11.72 18.44
C THR A 314 22.09 11.53 18.26
N ALA A 315 21.32 12.60 18.49
CA ALA A 315 19.88 12.61 18.20
C ALA A 315 19.55 12.24 16.74
N ALA A 316 20.30 12.80 15.79
CA ALA A 316 20.09 12.56 14.36
C ALA A 316 20.43 11.11 13.99
N GLU A 317 21.54 10.59 14.50
CA GLU A 317 21.92 9.17 14.32
C GLU A 317 20.90 8.23 14.97
N GLN A 318 20.38 8.58 16.14
CA GLN A 318 19.39 7.73 16.81
C GLN A 318 18.09 7.66 16.02
N LEU A 319 17.64 8.78 15.47
CA LEU A 319 16.43 8.83 14.65
C LEU A 319 16.60 8.09 13.31
N LYS A 320 17.83 8.06 12.78
CA LYS A 320 18.18 7.24 11.62
C LYS A 320 18.01 5.76 11.97
N GLY A 321 17.10 5.07 11.27
CA GLY A 321 16.85 3.64 11.45
C GLY A 321 15.96 3.26 12.64
N LEU A 322 15.58 4.20 13.51
CA LEU A 322 14.71 3.92 14.66
C LEU A 322 13.37 3.28 14.26
N LEU A 323 12.76 3.79 13.19
CA LEU A 323 11.50 3.25 12.68
C LEU A 323 11.67 1.82 12.15
N ALA A 324 12.70 1.58 11.34
CA ALA A 324 12.98 0.24 10.82
C ALA A 324 13.24 -0.77 11.94
N LYS A 325 14.01 -0.38 12.96
CA LYS A 325 14.23 -1.21 14.14
C LYS A 325 12.92 -1.50 14.87
N ALA A 326 12.09 -0.49 15.12
CA ALA A 326 10.80 -0.68 15.80
C ALA A 326 9.86 -1.62 15.02
N ARG A 327 9.82 -1.48 13.69
CA ARG A 327 9.04 -2.36 12.81
C ARG A 327 9.60 -3.79 12.81
N GLN A 328 10.93 -3.95 12.77
CA GLN A 328 11.57 -5.27 12.83
C GLN A 328 11.30 -5.98 14.16
N GLU A 329 11.42 -5.27 15.29
CA GLU A 329 11.09 -5.80 16.61
C GLU A 329 9.61 -6.20 16.69
N SER A 330 8.71 -5.40 16.11
CA SER A 330 7.29 -5.75 16.01
C SER A 330 7.04 -7.01 15.18
N LEU A 331 7.69 -7.14 14.02
CA LEU A 331 7.56 -8.34 13.19
C LEU A 331 8.03 -9.60 13.93
N GLU A 332 9.12 -9.49 14.69
CA GLU A 332 9.62 -10.61 15.52
C GLU A 332 8.63 -10.96 16.64
N ASP A 333 8.14 -9.96 17.38
CA ASP A 333 7.14 -10.14 18.44
C ASP A 333 5.86 -10.80 17.89
N LEU A 334 5.42 -10.41 16.69
CA LEU A 334 4.19 -10.92 16.07
C LEU A 334 4.32 -12.32 15.47
N LYS A 335 5.52 -12.91 15.40
CA LYS A 335 5.66 -14.36 15.13
C LYS A 335 5.00 -15.19 16.23
N GLN A 336 5.03 -14.70 17.47
CA GLN A 336 4.29 -15.25 18.61
C GLN A 336 3.44 -14.13 19.23
N PRO A 337 2.28 -13.82 18.62
CA PRO A 337 1.51 -12.62 18.95
C PRO A 337 0.92 -12.63 20.37
N PHE A 338 1.01 -13.74 21.10
CA PHE A 338 0.53 -13.90 22.47
C PHE A 338 1.62 -14.48 23.38
N ASP A 339 1.81 -13.86 24.54
CA ASP A 339 2.64 -14.35 25.64
C ASP A 339 2.03 -13.95 27.01
N GLY A 340 2.77 -14.15 28.10
CA GLY A 340 2.30 -13.80 29.44
C GLY A 340 2.00 -12.31 29.67
N ALA A 341 2.54 -11.40 28.85
CA ALA A 341 2.37 -9.96 29.02
C ALA A 341 1.09 -9.40 28.39
N ASN A 342 0.51 -10.12 27.41
CA ASN A 342 -0.77 -9.77 26.78
C ASN A 342 -1.83 -10.88 26.88
N PHE A 343 -1.59 -11.91 27.70
CA PHE A 343 -2.60 -12.92 28.01
C PHE A 343 -3.69 -12.35 28.91
N ASN A 344 -4.94 -12.39 28.45
CA ASN A 344 -6.09 -11.93 29.22
C ASN A 344 -6.78 -13.12 29.92
N SER A 345 -6.72 -13.18 31.26
CA SER A 345 -7.33 -14.27 32.04
C SER A 345 -8.86 -14.31 31.99
N SER A 346 -9.51 -13.25 31.48
CA SER A 346 -10.97 -13.23 31.31
C SER A 346 -11.48 -14.31 30.35
N TRP A 347 -10.63 -14.83 29.45
CA TRP A 347 -11.02 -15.92 28.56
C TRP A 347 -11.44 -17.17 29.33
N GLN A 348 -10.73 -17.52 30.41
CA GLN A 348 -11.07 -18.66 31.25
C GLN A 348 -12.40 -18.41 31.98
N GLN A 349 -12.59 -17.20 32.50
CA GLN A 349 -13.81 -16.81 33.21
C GLN A 349 -15.06 -16.96 32.32
N LEU A 350 -14.96 -16.68 31.01
CA LEU A 350 -16.08 -16.89 30.09
C LEU A 350 -16.55 -18.35 30.05
N TRP A 351 -15.65 -19.31 30.26
CA TRP A 351 -15.95 -20.73 30.29
C TRP A 351 -16.40 -21.23 31.67
N GLU A 352 -16.03 -20.54 32.75
CA GLU A 352 -16.47 -20.89 34.11
C GLU A 352 -17.97 -20.64 34.33
N HIS A 353 -18.56 -19.69 33.60
CA HIS A 353 -19.97 -19.32 33.71
C HIS A 353 -20.91 -20.15 32.83
N VAL A 354 -20.37 -21.01 31.95
CA VAL A 354 -21.18 -21.92 31.12
C VAL A 354 -21.28 -23.29 31.78
N SER A 355 -22.21 -23.41 32.73
CA SER A 355 -22.57 -24.67 33.39
C SER A 355 -24.08 -24.89 33.38
N GLY A 356 -24.56 -26.07 32.98
CA GLY A 356 -25.98 -26.44 32.98
C GLY A 356 -26.39 -27.36 31.83
N GLU A 357 -27.70 -27.65 31.72
CA GLU A 357 -28.33 -28.59 30.76
C GLU A 357 -28.11 -28.28 29.26
N LYS A 358 -27.53 -27.12 28.93
CA LYS A 358 -27.27 -26.66 27.56
C LYS A 358 -25.92 -27.17 27.04
N LYS A 359 -25.86 -27.48 25.75
CA LYS A 359 -24.61 -27.84 25.06
C LYS A 359 -23.91 -26.58 24.52
N TRP A 360 -22.63 -26.45 24.85
CA TRP A 360 -21.79 -25.32 24.48
C TRP A 360 -20.63 -25.77 23.61
N GLU A 361 -20.25 -24.92 22.66
CA GLU A 361 -19.15 -25.14 21.72
C GLU A 361 -18.24 -23.92 21.65
N VAL A 362 -17.01 -24.10 21.17
CA VAL A 362 -16.11 -22.96 20.89
C VAL A 362 -16.63 -22.24 19.65
N CYS A 363 -16.80 -20.92 19.73
CA CYS A 363 -17.22 -20.11 18.60
C CYS A 363 -16.23 -20.26 17.42
N PRO A 364 -16.72 -20.59 16.20
CA PRO A 364 -15.85 -20.92 15.07
C PRO A 364 -15.11 -19.71 14.48
N VAL A 365 -15.58 -18.49 14.74
CA VAL A 365 -14.96 -17.23 14.27
C VAL A 365 -13.84 -16.80 15.23
N CYS A 366 -14.18 -16.41 16.46
CA CYS A 366 -13.15 -15.93 17.39
C CYS A 366 -12.23 -17.05 17.93
N ARG A 367 -12.70 -18.30 17.91
CA ARG A 367 -12.01 -19.49 18.45
C ARG A 367 -11.66 -19.40 19.93
N LEU A 368 -12.37 -18.55 20.67
CA LEU A 368 -12.08 -18.24 22.08
C LEU A 368 -13.31 -18.34 22.98
N ARG A 369 -14.44 -17.74 22.57
CA ARG A 369 -15.63 -17.61 23.42
C ARG A 369 -16.59 -18.80 23.25
N PRO A 370 -17.35 -19.18 24.29
CA PRO A 370 -18.41 -20.16 24.16
C PRO A 370 -19.58 -19.63 23.31
N LYS A 371 -20.24 -20.52 22.59
CA LYS A 371 -21.55 -20.32 21.94
C LYS A 371 -22.45 -21.51 22.28
N GLU A 372 -23.77 -21.32 22.26
CA GLU A 372 -24.67 -22.49 22.34
C GLU A 372 -24.59 -23.31 21.03
N GLU A 373 -24.84 -24.62 21.10
CA GLU A 373 -24.76 -25.52 19.94
C GLU A 373 -25.66 -25.05 18.77
N HIS A 374 -26.81 -24.44 19.08
CA HIS A 374 -27.77 -23.96 18.08
C HIS A 374 -27.41 -22.61 17.44
N ASP A 375 -26.49 -21.84 18.03
CA ASP A 375 -26.05 -20.56 17.49
C ASP A 375 -24.94 -20.77 16.44
N GLU A 376 -24.89 -19.92 15.41
CA GLU A 376 -23.77 -19.95 14.45
C GLU A 376 -22.46 -19.44 15.09
N VAL A 377 -22.54 -18.42 15.94
CA VAL A 377 -21.40 -17.71 16.55
C VAL A 377 -21.75 -17.21 17.95
N CYS A 378 -20.75 -16.83 18.74
CA CYS A 378 -20.98 -16.20 20.04
C CYS A 378 -21.60 -14.79 19.88
N GLU A 379 -22.28 -14.32 20.94
CA GLU A 379 -22.97 -13.02 20.97
C GLU A 379 -22.08 -11.84 20.52
N ARG A 380 -20.80 -11.81 20.92
CA ARG A 380 -19.89 -10.72 20.52
C ARG A 380 -19.58 -10.74 19.02
N CYS A 381 -19.35 -11.93 18.44
CA CYS A 381 -19.14 -12.06 16.99
C CYS A 381 -20.41 -11.65 16.24
N GLU A 382 -21.59 -11.98 16.76
CA GLU A 382 -22.86 -11.60 16.16
C GLU A 382 -23.09 -10.08 16.19
N LYS A 383 -22.87 -9.43 17.33
CA LYS A 383 -22.91 -7.95 17.45
C LYS A 383 -21.94 -7.28 16.47
N ARG A 384 -20.73 -7.85 16.34
CA ARG A 384 -19.71 -7.35 15.40
C ARG A 384 -20.22 -7.39 13.96
N ARG A 385 -20.88 -8.47 13.54
CA ARG A 385 -21.52 -8.60 12.21
C ARG A 385 -22.62 -7.56 11.98
N GLN A 386 -23.51 -7.37 12.95
CA GLN A 386 -24.68 -6.48 12.81
C GLN A 386 -24.30 -5.01 12.66
N SER A 387 -23.23 -4.57 13.32
CA SER A 387 -22.77 -3.18 13.28
C SER A 387 -22.50 -2.66 11.86
N ARG A 388 -22.20 -3.55 10.90
CA ARG A 388 -21.86 -3.16 9.52
C ARG A 388 -23.06 -2.68 8.70
N LEU A 389 -24.25 -3.20 8.98
CA LEU A 389 -25.46 -2.90 8.21
C LEU A 389 -25.88 -1.44 8.42
N GLU A 390 -25.80 -0.93 9.65
CA GLU A 390 -26.13 0.47 9.97
C GLU A 390 -25.12 1.46 9.36
N ALA A 391 -23.85 1.07 9.24
CA ALA A 391 -22.86 1.86 8.51
C ALA A 391 -23.15 1.88 7.00
N TRP A 392 -23.45 0.72 6.41
CA TRP A 392 -23.81 0.61 5.00
C TRP A 392 -25.07 1.40 4.64
N LYS A 393 -26.10 1.43 5.49
CA LYS A 393 -27.29 2.27 5.25
C LYS A 393 -26.97 3.77 5.15
N LYS A 394 -25.90 4.23 5.79
CA LYS A 394 -25.44 5.64 5.73
C LYS A 394 -24.55 5.92 4.51
N LYS A 395 -23.79 4.91 4.06
CA LYS A 395 -22.88 4.97 2.90
C LYS A 395 -23.06 3.72 2.00
N PRO A 396 -24.20 3.61 1.29
CA PRO A 396 -24.58 2.39 0.56
C PRO A 396 -23.85 2.19 -0.78
N ASP A 397 -23.14 3.22 -1.26
CA ASP A 397 -22.20 3.16 -2.38
C ASP A 397 -21.02 2.22 -2.09
N SER A 398 -20.56 2.14 -0.84
CA SER A 398 -19.54 1.18 -0.42
C SER A 398 -20.16 -0.18 -0.12
N THR A 399 -19.91 -1.19 -0.96
CA THR A 399 -20.52 -2.53 -0.78
C THR A 399 -20.04 -3.25 0.48
N ILE A 400 -20.93 -4.05 1.08
CA ILE A 400 -20.61 -5.00 2.16
C ILE A 400 -20.95 -6.44 1.76
N TRP A 401 -21.25 -6.66 0.48
CA TRP A 401 -21.84 -7.88 -0.06
C TRP A 401 -20.89 -8.50 -1.09
N LEU A 402 -20.41 -9.71 -0.83
CA LEU A 402 -19.57 -10.42 -1.81
C LEU A 402 -20.30 -10.66 -3.14
N GLY A 403 -21.64 -10.73 -3.12
CA GLY A 403 -22.46 -10.88 -4.33
C GLY A 403 -22.34 -9.70 -5.28
N GLU A 404 -22.17 -8.48 -4.74
CA GLU A 404 -22.00 -7.25 -5.53
C GLU A 404 -20.61 -7.17 -6.20
N ILE A 405 -19.62 -7.85 -5.62
CA ILE A 405 -18.25 -7.88 -6.13
C ILE A 405 -18.06 -9.01 -7.15
N ALA A 406 -18.76 -10.14 -6.97
CA ALA A 406 -18.60 -11.28 -7.84
C ALA A 406 -18.87 -10.95 -9.32
N ASP A 407 -18.10 -11.57 -10.20
CA ASP A 407 -18.27 -11.44 -11.64
C ASP A 407 -19.48 -12.26 -12.14
N HIS A 408 -19.67 -12.27 -13.46
CA HIS A 408 -20.76 -12.99 -14.13
C HIS A 408 -20.70 -14.53 -13.97
N ASN A 409 -19.59 -15.07 -13.44
CA ASN A 409 -19.38 -16.49 -13.14
C ASN A 409 -19.48 -16.79 -11.63
N ASP A 410 -19.97 -15.85 -10.81
CA ASP A 410 -20.05 -15.95 -9.34
C ASP A 410 -18.66 -16.07 -8.66
N ARG A 411 -17.63 -15.47 -9.28
CA ARG A 411 -16.22 -15.53 -8.84
C ARG A 411 -15.68 -14.17 -8.42
N VAL A 412 -14.80 -14.21 -7.44
CA VAL A 412 -14.14 -13.05 -6.85
C VAL A 412 -12.63 -13.28 -6.91
N ALA A 413 -11.86 -12.20 -7.05
CA ALA A 413 -10.42 -12.19 -6.84
C ALA A 413 -10.08 -11.35 -5.61
N LEU A 414 -9.16 -11.82 -4.77
CA LEU A 414 -8.46 -10.99 -3.80
C LEU A 414 -7.12 -10.57 -4.42
N LEU A 415 -6.98 -9.28 -4.68
CA LEU A 415 -5.72 -8.65 -5.07
C LEU A 415 -4.85 -8.46 -3.84
N VAL A 416 -3.59 -8.87 -3.96
CA VAL A 416 -2.53 -8.77 -2.94
C VAL A 416 -1.39 -7.95 -3.51
N GLY A 417 -1.08 -6.81 -2.91
CA GLY A 417 0.07 -5.97 -3.26
C GLY A 417 1.08 -5.92 -2.11
N LYS A 418 2.38 -5.96 -2.43
CA LYS A 418 3.46 -5.78 -1.46
C LYS A 418 4.65 -5.03 -2.06
N PHE A 419 5.09 -3.95 -1.41
CA PHE A 419 6.36 -3.29 -1.69
C PHE A 419 7.50 -3.86 -0.82
N GLY A 420 8.71 -3.91 -1.37
CA GLY A 420 9.94 -4.12 -0.59
C GLY A 420 10.42 -2.80 0.04
N LEU A 421 9.91 -2.46 1.22
CA LEU A 421 10.17 -1.16 1.88
C LEU A 421 11.18 -1.21 3.01
N GLU A 422 11.61 -2.39 3.44
CA GLU A 422 12.46 -2.59 4.63
C GLU A 422 13.70 -1.68 4.61
N ASP A 423 14.50 -1.75 3.54
CA ASP A 423 15.75 -0.98 3.42
C ASP A 423 15.53 0.49 3.04
N TRP A 424 14.32 0.84 2.60
CA TRP A 424 13.92 2.24 2.39
C TRP A 424 13.57 2.91 3.72
N LEU A 425 12.83 2.22 4.59
CA LEU A 425 12.43 2.72 5.92
C LEU A 425 13.60 2.72 6.92
N SER A 426 14.63 1.87 6.70
CA SER A 426 15.89 1.96 7.46
C SER A 426 16.72 3.18 7.07
N GLY A 427 16.45 3.73 5.88
CA GLY A 427 17.19 4.82 5.29
C GLY A 427 18.42 4.39 4.49
N ASP A 428 18.67 3.09 4.37
CA ASP A 428 19.82 2.57 3.62
C ASP A 428 19.68 2.86 2.12
N LEU A 429 18.54 2.51 1.52
CA LEU A 429 18.28 2.78 0.10
C LEU A 429 18.07 4.28 -0.17
N VAL A 430 17.71 5.09 0.83
CA VAL A 430 17.68 6.55 0.68
C VAL A 430 19.06 7.10 0.33
N GLN A 431 20.12 6.53 0.89
CA GLN A 431 21.51 6.94 0.62
C GLN A 431 22.05 6.45 -0.74
N THR A 432 21.23 5.75 -1.53
CA THR A 432 21.54 5.41 -2.93
C THR A 432 21.04 6.47 -3.91
N MET A 433 20.37 7.51 -3.40
CA MET A 433 19.98 8.70 -4.15
C MET A 433 20.90 9.86 -3.76
N LEU A 434 21.18 10.74 -4.70
CA LEU A 434 22.11 11.86 -4.49
C LEU A 434 21.38 13.19 -4.37
N VAL A 435 21.97 14.13 -3.64
CA VAL A 435 21.66 15.57 -3.77
C VAL A 435 22.62 16.28 -4.71
N LYS A 436 23.83 15.73 -4.87
CA LYS A 436 24.90 16.23 -5.71
C LYS A 436 25.61 15.07 -6.38
N ALA A 437 25.72 15.12 -7.71
CA ALA A 437 26.44 14.15 -8.50
C ALA A 437 27.60 14.85 -9.23
N GLU A 438 28.81 14.28 -9.13
CA GLU A 438 29.99 14.81 -9.80
C GLU A 438 30.58 13.78 -10.79
N PRO A 439 30.52 14.05 -12.11
CA PRO A 439 31.09 13.15 -13.10
C PRO A 439 32.60 12.98 -12.92
N ASN A 440 33.08 11.74 -13.00
CA ASN A 440 34.47 11.33 -12.80
C ASN A 440 35.06 11.64 -11.41
N ASN A 441 34.23 12.04 -10.44
CA ASN A 441 34.63 12.28 -9.07
C ASN A 441 33.66 11.60 -8.08
N PRO A 442 33.77 10.27 -7.89
CA PRO A 442 32.83 9.53 -7.06
C PRO A 442 32.80 10.00 -5.60
N THR A 443 33.93 10.53 -5.11
CA THR A 443 34.08 11.11 -3.77
C THR A 443 33.49 12.52 -3.63
N GLY A 444 33.19 13.19 -4.75
CA GLY A 444 32.51 14.49 -4.79
C GLY A 444 30.98 14.39 -4.78
N CYS A 445 30.44 13.18 -4.93
CA CYS A 445 29.00 12.91 -4.84
C CYS A 445 28.52 12.98 -3.38
N THR A 446 27.33 13.56 -3.16
CA THR A 446 26.72 13.68 -1.84
C THR A 446 25.38 12.94 -1.83
N PRO A 447 25.26 11.83 -1.07
CA PRO A 447 24.00 11.11 -0.87
C PRO A 447 22.95 11.92 -0.12
N LYS A 448 21.68 11.56 -0.31
CA LYS A 448 20.57 12.02 0.54
C LYS A 448 20.67 11.39 1.94
N ASN A 449 20.41 12.18 2.98
CA ASN A 449 20.33 11.72 4.37
C ASN A 449 18.92 11.17 4.70
N PRO A 450 18.80 10.05 5.43
CA PRO A 450 17.51 9.53 5.85
C PRO A 450 16.99 10.27 7.10
N SER A 451 16.48 11.47 6.90
CA SER A 451 15.79 12.25 7.93
C SER A 451 14.41 11.67 8.25
N PRO A 452 13.82 12.00 9.42
CA PRO A 452 12.43 11.63 9.73
C PRO A 452 11.42 12.08 8.67
N ALA A 453 11.57 13.30 8.12
CA ALA A 453 10.65 13.81 7.11
C ALA A 453 10.78 13.09 5.76
N ARG A 454 12.01 12.73 5.33
CA ARG A 454 12.24 11.95 4.11
C ARG A 454 11.74 10.51 4.24
N LEU A 455 11.93 9.87 5.40
CA LEU A 455 11.39 8.53 5.67
C LEU A 455 9.86 8.53 5.70
N ARG A 456 9.24 9.56 6.29
CA ARG A 456 7.79 9.78 6.21
C ARG A 456 7.33 9.95 4.76
N ARG A 457 8.07 10.72 3.95
CA ARG A 457 7.74 10.92 2.54
C ARG A 457 7.80 9.63 1.71
N VAL A 458 8.76 8.75 1.99
CA VAL A 458 8.81 7.39 1.39
C VAL A 458 7.55 6.60 1.71
N TRP A 459 7.15 6.57 2.98
CA TRP A 459 5.90 5.93 3.42
C TRP A 459 4.70 6.54 2.70
N GLU A 460 4.48 7.84 2.82
CA GLU A 460 3.30 8.50 2.27
C GLU A 460 3.20 8.32 0.75
N THR A 461 4.32 8.36 0.03
CA THR A 461 4.33 8.12 -1.42
C THR A 461 3.81 6.71 -1.75
N CYS A 462 4.22 5.69 -1.01
CA CYS A 462 3.77 4.31 -1.26
C CYS A 462 2.32 4.09 -0.80
N GLN A 463 1.89 4.72 0.29
CA GLN A 463 0.50 4.66 0.73
C GLN A 463 -0.44 5.36 -0.27
N ARG A 464 -0.09 6.55 -0.77
CA ARG A 464 -0.87 7.27 -1.79
C ARG A 464 -0.96 6.51 -3.11
N PHE A 465 0.08 5.75 -3.48
CA PHE A 465 -0.03 4.84 -4.62
C PHE A 465 -1.20 3.87 -4.44
N TRP A 466 -1.37 3.29 -3.26
CA TRP A 466 -2.52 2.41 -3.00
C TRP A 466 -3.85 3.16 -2.88
N GLU A 467 -3.89 4.25 -2.12
CA GLU A 467 -5.12 4.96 -1.79
C GLU A 467 -5.64 5.86 -2.91
N ASP A 468 -4.77 6.58 -3.59
CA ASP A 468 -5.15 7.52 -4.64
C ASP A 468 -5.06 6.82 -6.00
N THR A 469 -3.90 6.29 -6.37
CA THR A 469 -3.72 5.70 -7.70
C THR A 469 -4.52 4.39 -7.86
N VAL A 470 -4.39 3.43 -6.94
CA VAL A 470 -5.08 2.14 -7.10
C VAL A 470 -6.56 2.25 -6.75
N LEU A 471 -6.91 2.67 -5.53
CA LEU A 471 -8.30 2.70 -5.08
C LEU A 471 -9.14 3.78 -5.76
N GLN A 472 -8.68 5.03 -5.81
CA GLN A 472 -9.48 6.13 -6.35
C GLN A 472 -9.45 6.18 -7.87
N ASP A 473 -8.29 6.02 -8.52
CA ASP A 473 -8.20 6.17 -9.97
C ASP A 473 -8.45 4.86 -10.72
N ILE A 474 -7.65 3.81 -10.47
CA ILE A 474 -7.71 2.55 -11.23
C ILE A 474 -9.02 1.82 -10.97
N LEU A 475 -9.35 1.51 -9.71
CA LEU A 475 -10.54 0.71 -9.41
C LEU A 475 -11.83 1.46 -9.74
N SER A 476 -11.94 2.75 -9.37
CA SER A 476 -13.14 3.52 -9.68
C SER A 476 -13.34 3.69 -11.19
N SER A 477 -12.28 3.91 -11.97
CA SER A 477 -12.41 4.04 -13.43
C SER A 477 -12.71 2.70 -14.12
N ALA A 478 -12.05 1.62 -13.70
CA ALA A 478 -12.24 0.29 -14.30
C ALA A 478 -13.64 -0.29 -14.02
N LEU A 479 -14.23 0.05 -12.86
CA LEU A 479 -15.42 -0.62 -12.34
C LEU A 479 -16.65 0.30 -12.14
N GLY A 480 -16.48 1.63 -12.14
CA GLY A 480 -17.42 2.60 -11.57
C GLY A 480 -18.85 2.65 -12.13
N ASN A 481 -19.11 2.12 -13.33
CA ASN A 481 -20.46 2.12 -13.93
C ASN A 481 -21.22 0.79 -13.80
N ARG A 482 -20.67 -0.23 -13.11
CA ARG A 482 -21.24 -1.59 -13.12
C ARG A 482 -22.17 -1.89 -11.94
N GLY A 483 -22.03 -1.18 -10.82
CA GLY A 483 -22.80 -1.48 -9.63
C GLY A 483 -24.14 -0.76 -9.63
N LEU A 484 -25.18 -1.36 -10.22
CA LEU A 484 -26.56 -0.87 -10.11
C LEU A 484 -27.42 -1.83 -9.28
N ARG A 485 -28.26 -1.27 -8.41
CA ARG A 485 -29.28 -2.02 -7.68
C ARG A 485 -30.67 -1.84 -8.27
N ARG A 486 -31.51 -2.85 -8.11
CA ARG A 486 -32.93 -2.85 -8.46
C ARG A 486 -33.77 -3.20 -7.24
N ARG A 487 -35.01 -2.73 -7.24
CA ARG A 487 -36.04 -3.23 -6.33
C ARG A 487 -36.87 -4.30 -7.03
N ILE A 488 -37.04 -5.43 -6.38
CA ILE A 488 -37.88 -6.55 -6.81
C ILE A 488 -39.06 -6.63 -5.87
N ILE A 489 -40.27 -6.45 -6.42
CA ILE A 489 -41.51 -6.56 -5.65
C ILE A 489 -41.99 -8.01 -5.79
N PRO A 490 -42.05 -8.77 -4.68
CA PRO A 490 -42.59 -10.12 -4.69
C PRO A 490 -44.12 -10.12 -4.75
N ASN A 491 -44.72 -11.19 -5.28
CA ASN A 491 -46.16 -11.41 -5.23
C ASN A 491 -46.71 -11.73 -3.81
N GLN A 492 -45.85 -11.95 -2.82
CA GLN A 492 -46.20 -12.27 -1.43
C GLN A 492 -45.50 -11.31 -0.44
N THR A 493 -46.12 -11.00 0.70
CA THR A 493 -45.72 -9.87 1.57
C THR A 493 -45.22 -10.27 2.97
N ASN A 494 -45.09 -11.56 3.29
CA ASN A 494 -44.71 -12.03 4.63
C ASN A 494 -43.22 -12.38 4.73
N TRP A 495 -42.35 -11.38 4.68
CA TRP A 495 -40.90 -11.55 4.74
C TRP A 495 -40.29 -10.99 6.02
N GLN A 496 -39.22 -11.63 6.48
CA GLN A 496 -38.41 -11.12 7.59
C GLN A 496 -37.31 -10.21 7.05
N ALA A 497 -36.95 -9.17 7.80
CA ALA A 497 -35.82 -8.33 7.46
C ALA A 497 -34.52 -9.16 7.45
N GLY A 498 -33.69 -8.99 6.42
CA GLY A 498 -32.42 -9.70 6.31
C GLY A 498 -31.98 -10.01 4.89
N LEU A 499 -30.82 -10.66 4.82
CA LEU A 499 -30.21 -11.18 3.59
C LEU A 499 -30.88 -12.50 3.18
N TYR A 500 -31.09 -12.67 1.89
CA TYR A 500 -31.54 -13.90 1.26
C TYR A 500 -30.65 -14.20 0.06
N ASN A 501 -30.11 -15.41 0.01
CA ASN A 501 -29.32 -15.89 -1.12
C ASN A 501 -30.23 -16.71 -2.03
N GLY A 502 -30.10 -16.57 -3.34
CA GLY A 502 -31.04 -17.25 -4.22
C GLY A 502 -30.64 -17.36 -5.67
N LYS A 503 -31.64 -17.75 -6.45
CA LYS A 503 -31.55 -17.90 -7.89
C LYS A 503 -32.80 -17.42 -8.59
N VAL A 504 -32.60 -16.81 -9.75
CA VAL A 504 -33.64 -16.51 -10.74
C VAL A 504 -33.23 -17.18 -12.06
N ASN A 505 -34.12 -17.94 -12.68
CA ASN A 505 -33.83 -18.69 -13.91
C ASN A 505 -32.55 -19.57 -13.83
N GLY A 506 -32.27 -20.11 -12.63
CA GLY A 506 -31.07 -20.93 -12.36
C GLY A 506 -29.78 -20.15 -12.12
N LYS A 507 -29.77 -18.82 -12.30
CA LYS A 507 -28.63 -17.92 -12.10
C LYS A 507 -28.66 -17.26 -10.73
N PRO A 508 -27.50 -16.96 -10.11
CA PRO A 508 -27.43 -16.41 -8.75
C PRO A 508 -28.06 -15.02 -8.65
N ILE A 509 -28.82 -14.80 -7.59
CA ILE A 509 -29.33 -13.47 -7.20
C ILE A 509 -29.46 -13.42 -5.68
N ASP A 510 -28.81 -12.43 -5.05
CA ASP A 510 -28.94 -12.17 -3.63
C ASP A 510 -29.78 -10.92 -3.39
N LEU A 511 -30.66 -11.01 -2.40
CA LEU A 511 -31.69 -10.02 -2.12
C LEU A 511 -31.66 -9.60 -0.64
N PHE A 512 -31.92 -8.33 -0.39
CA PHE A 512 -32.08 -7.77 0.96
C PHE A 512 -33.50 -7.23 1.13
N TRP A 513 -34.26 -7.75 2.10
CA TRP A 513 -35.64 -7.31 2.32
C TRP A 513 -35.68 -5.93 2.99
N GLN A 514 -36.42 -4.99 2.39
CA GLN A 514 -36.69 -3.65 2.91
C GLN A 514 -38.16 -3.53 3.33
N PRO A 515 -38.49 -3.70 4.63
CA PRO A 515 -39.86 -3.63 5.12
C PRO A 515 -40.58 -2.32 4.76
N GLU A 516 -39.87 -1.20 4.77
CA GLU A 516 -40.38 0.14 4.48
C GLU A 516 -40.90 0.30 3.04
N TYR A 517 -40.41 -0.53 2.11
CA TYR A 517 -40.82 -0.51 0.70
C TYR A 517 -41.61 -1.75 0.29
N ASN A 518 -41.78 -2.72 1.20
CA ASN A 518 -42.36 -4.04 0.90
C ASN A 518 -41.73 -4.67 -0.35
N ALA A 519 -40.41 -4.55 -0.47
CA ALA A 519 -39.64 -4.94 -1.65
C ALA A 519 -38.26 -5.48 -1.26
N PHE A 520 -37.68 -6.27 -2.15
CA PHE A 520 -36.29 -6.69 -2.08
C PHE A 520 -35.39 -5.71 -2.82
N LEU A 521 -34.26 -5.34 -2.23
CA LEU A 521 -33.15 -4.70 -2.91
C LEU A 521 -32.19 -5.78 -3.43
N THR A 522 -31.77 -5.70 -4.69
CA THR A 522 -30.72 -6.58 -5.21
C THR A 522 -29.37 -6.19 -4.60
N ILE A 523 -28.67 -7.16 -4.02
CA ILE A 523 -27.34 -6.99 -3.43
C ILE A 523 -26.36 -8.02 -4.02
N SER A 524 -26.47 -8.18 -5.34
CA SER A 524 -25.58 -8.98 -6.17
C SER A 524 -25.34 -8.29 -7.51
N ASN A 525 -24.25 -8.65 -8.18
CA ASN A 525 -23.96 -8.20 -9.52
C ASN A 525 -25.01 -8.74 -10.49
N LEU A 526 -25.79 -7.84 -11.09
CA LEU A 526 -26.90 -8.18 -11.96
C LEU A 526 -26.46 -8.85 -13.27
N GLN A 527 -25.20 -8.70 -13.68
CA GLN A 527 -24.65 -9.43 -14.83
C GLN A 527 -24.66 -10.96 -14.58
N ALA A 528 -24.41 -11.39 -13.34
CA ALA A 528 -24.45 -12.80 -12.97
C ALA A 528 -25.89 -13.36 -12.96
N ALA A 529 -26.87 -12.53 -12.59
CA ALA A 529 -28.29 -12.89 -12.59
C ALA A 529 -28.86 -13.05 -14.01
N GLY A 530 -28.26 -12.42 -15.02
CA GLY A 530 -28.77 -12.40 -16.39
C GLY A 530 -30.09 -11.64 -16.52
N ASP A 531 -30.83 -11.90 -17.60
CA ASP A 531 -32.15 -11.30 -17.80
C ASP A 531 -33.20 -11.95 -16.89
N TYR A 532 -33.95 -11.13 -16.16
CA TYR A 532 -35.09 -11.51 -15.36
C TYR A 532 -36.23 -10.49 -15.52
N LYS A 533 -37.48 -10.96 -15.47
CA LYS A 533 -38.67 -10.16 -15.77
C LYS A 533 -39.84 -10.49 -14.83
N PRO A 534 -40.89 -9.64 -14.79
CA PRO A 534 -42.13 -9.99 -14.11
C PRO A 534 -42.68 -11.36 -14.56
N GLY A 535 -43.08 -12.18 -13.59
CA GLY A 535 -43.54 -13.55 -13.79
C GLY A 535 -42.46 -14.62 -13.55
N ASP A 536 -41.17 -14.27 -13.60
CA ASP A 536 -40.09 -15.23 -13.32
C ASP A 536 -40.13 -15.66 -11.85
N VAL A 537 -39.75 -16.93 -11.61
CA VAL A 537 -39.72 -17.54 -10.28
C VAL A 537 -38.34 -17.33 -9.65
N VAL A 538 -38.34 -16.85 -8.42
CA VAL A 538 -37.13 -16.66 -7.61
C VAL A 538 -37.18 -17.63 -6.44
N THR A 539 -36.12 -18.43 -6.30
CA THR A 539 -35.92 -19.31 -5.14
C THR A 539 -34.90 -18.68 -4.20
N LEU A 540 -35.24 -18.54 -2.93
CA LEU A 540 -34.40 -17.93 -1.90
C LEU A 540 -34.14 -18.90 -0.74
N GLU A 541 -33.02 -18.71 -0.07
CA GLU A 541 -32.68 -19.30 1.22
C GLU A 541 -32.20 -18.19 2.15
N GLN A 542 -32.77 -18.11 3.36
CA GLN A 542 -32.28 -17.21 4.39
C GLN A 542 -31.02 -17.85 5.03
N PRO A 543 -29.85 -17.20 4.99
CA PRO A 543 -28.58 -17.83 5.38
C PRO A 543 -28.55 -18.31 6.84
N GLU A 544 -29.22 -17.57 7.74
CA GLU A 544 -29.25 -17.82 9.19
C GLU A 544 -30.16 -19.00 9.54
N SER A 545 -31.40 -19.00 9.05
CA SER A 545 -32.41 -20.01 9.39
C SER A 545 -32.39 -21.24 8.47
N LYS A 546 -31.66 -21.17 7.35
CA LYS A 546 -31.72 -22.12 6.22
C LYS A 546 -33.11 -22.33 5.64
N LYS A 547 -34.06 -21.46 6.00
CA LYS A 547 -35.44 -21.54 5.51
C LYS A 547 -35.48 -21.14 4.05
N LYS A 548 -36.15 -21.97 3.25
CA LYS A 548 -36.31 -21.77 1.81
C LYS A 548 -37.63 -21.08 1.51
N TYR A 549 -37.61 -20.25 0.50
CA TYR A 549 -38.74 -19.48 0.03
C TYR A 549 -38.78 -19.52 -1.50
N GLU A 550 -39.96 -19.36 -2.05
CA GLU A 550 -40.18 -19.18 -3.48
C GLU A 550 -41.21 -18.07 -3.68
N PHE A 551 -41.01 -17.23 -4.70
CA PHE A 551 -41.97 -16.20 -5.08
C PHE A 551 -41.87 -15.89 -6.57
N GLN A 552 -42.89 -15.23 -7.12
CA GLN A 552 -42.87 -14.70 -8.48
C GLN A 552 -42.63 -13.19 -8.47
N ILE A 553 -41.76 -12.72 -9.36
CA ILE A 553 -41.50 -11.29 -9.52
C ILE A 553 -42.79 -10.61 -10.01
N GLN A 554 -43.36 -9.73 -9.20
CA GLN A 554 -44.53 -8.95 -9.60
C GLN A 554 -44.12 -7.74 -10.44
N SER A 555 -43.10 -7.01 -10.01
CA SER A 555 -42.53 -5.90 -10.76
C SER A 555 -41.09 -5.61 -10.36
N ILE A 556 -40.36 -4.95 -11.25
CA ILE A 556 -38.97 -4.51 -11.06
C ILE A 556 -38.95 -2.99 -11.16
N GLN A 557 -38.33 -2.35 -10.19
CA GLN A 557 -38.26 -0.89 -10.10
C GLN A 557 -36.81 -0.43 -9.91
N ALA A 558 -36.56 0.85 -10.19
CA ALA A 558 -35.33 1.49 -9.75
C ALA A 558 -35.22 1.44 -8.21
N ALA A 559 -34.02 1.18 -7.71
CA ALA A 559 -33.72 1.39 -6.30
C ALA A 559 -33.82 2.89 -5.94
N PRO A 560 -34.05 3.24 -4.67
CA PRO A 560 -34.00 4.63 -4.23
C PRO A 560 -32.66 5.28 -4.63
N ALA A 561 -32.64 6.57 -4.94
CA ALA A 561 -31.44 7.26 -5.42
C ALA A 561 -30.23 7.12 -4.48
N SER A 562 -30.45 7.00 -3.17
CA SER A 562 -29.36 6.74 -2.22
C SER A 562 -28.78 5.32 -2.33
N PHE A 563 -29.53 4.34 -2.84
CA PHE A 563 -29.12 2.92 -2.92
C PHE A 563 -28.90 2.44 -4.36
N ASP A 564 -29.12 3.29 -5.36
CA ASP A 564 -29.21 2.87 -6.76
C ASP A 564 -27.89 2.36 -7.34
N SER A 565 -26.78 2.78 -6.75
CA SER A 565 -25.43 2.49 -7.22
C SER A 565 -24.49 2.01 -6.11
N TYR A 566 -23.44 1.31 -6.51
CA TYR A 566 -22.38 0.84 -5.64
C TYR A 566 -21.05 0.64 -6.36
N GLN A 567 -19.96 0.66 -5.59
CA GLN A 567 -18.63 0.28 -6.00
C GLN A 567 -18.50 -1.24 -5.93
N PRO A 568 -18.26 -1.95 -7.06
CA PRO A 568 -18.19 -3.42 -7.09
C PRO A 568 -16.80 -3.93 -6.67
N TYR A 569 -16.19 -3.30 -5.66
CA TYR A 569 -14.93 -3.69 -5.06
C TYR A 569 -14.94 -3.35 -3.57
N LEU A 570 -14.02 -3.95 -2.81
CA LEU A 570 -13.91 -3.69 -1.37
C LEU A 570 -12.45 -3.71 -0.93
N SER A 571 -11.95 -2.58 -0.43
CA SER A 571 -10.63 -2.48 0.18
C SER A 571 -10.61 -3.09 1.58
N LEU A 572 -9.64 -3.95 1.84
CA LEU A 572 -9.40 -4.58 3.15
C LEU A 572 -8.23 -3.95 3.89
N ASN A 573 -7.20 -3.55 3.14
CA ASN A 573 -6.02 -2.89 3.68
C ASN A 573 -5.36 -2.02 2.60
N ALA A 574 -4.99 -0.80 2.97
CA ALA A 574 -4.07 0.03 2.21
C ALA A 574 -3.07 0.60 3.24
N SER A 575 -1.89 -0.03 3.33
CA SER A 575 -0.77 0.42 4.14
C SER A 575 0.42 0.74 3.22
N PRO A 576 1.43 1.50 3.68
CA PRO A 576 2.68 1.75 2.95
C PRO A 576 3.20 0.56 2.16
N ASP A 577 3.26 -0.60 2.83
CA ASP A 577 3.93 -1.79 2.35
C ASP A 577 2.97 -2.78 1.69
N GLN A 578 1.66 -2.72 1.94
CA GLN A 578 0.72 -3.77 1.57
C GLN A 578 -0.64 -3.24 1.11
N PHE A 579 -1.23 -3.94 0.15
CA PHE A 579 -2.56 -3.66 -0.35
C PHE A 579 -3.40 -4.93 -0.49
N LEU A 580 -4.65 -4.88 -0.05
CA LEU A 580 -5.59 -5.99 -0.16
C LEU A 580 -6.96 -5.48 -0.59
N ALA A 581 -7.50 -5.98 -1.70
CA ALA A 581 -8.84 -5.62 -2.16
C ALA A 581 -9.56 -6.77 -2.86
N PHE A 582 -10.86 -6.93 -2.59
CA PHE A 582 -11.72 -7.82 -3.35
C PHE A 582 -12.19 -7.14 -4.64
N LEU A 583 -12.08 -7.86 -5.75
CA LEU A 583 -12.40 -7.43 -7.11
C LEU A 583 -13.25 -8.49 -7.82
N PRO A 584 -14.02 -8.12 -8.86
CA PRO A 584 -14.61 -9.09 -9.77
C PRO A 584 -13.49 -9.88 -10.46
N ALA A 585 -13.58 -11.22 -10.47
CA ALA A 585 -12.50 -12.07 -11.01
C ALA A 585 -12.19 -11.76 -12.48
N ALA A 586 -13.21 -11.58 -13.31
CA ALA A 586 -13.08 -11.21 -14.73
C ALA A 586 -12.29 -9.92 -15.01
N ASP A 587 -12.20 -8.98 -14.05
CA ASP A 587 -11.51 -7.70 -14.25
C ASP A 587 -10.11 -7.67 -13.61
N ALA A 588 -9.78 -8.67 -12.78
CA ALA A 588 -8.60 -8.65 -11.92
C ALA A 588 -7.28 -8.54 -12.69
N LEU A 589 -7.13 -9.26 -13.80
CA LEU A 589 -5.89 -9.23 -14.59
C LEU A 589 -5.68 -7.88 -15.28
N LYS A 590 -6.75 -7.27 -15.80
CA LYS A 590 -6.71 -5.93 -16.39
C LYS A 590 -6.32 -4.88 -15.36
N ILE A 591 -6.86 -4.99 -14.15
CA ILE A 591 -6.51 -4.10 -13.04
C ILE A 591 -5.02 -4.24 -12.68
N VAL A 592 -4.50 -5.47 -12.59
CA VAL A 592 -3.06 -5.72 -12.36
C VAL A 592 -2.19 -5.06 -13.43
N GLN A 593 -2.58 -5.14 -14.71
CA GLN A 593 -1.85 -4.46 -15.80
C GLN A 593 -1.85 -2.93 -15.64
N GLN A 594 -2.98 -2.34 -15.24
CA GLN A 594 -3.06 -0.90 -14.97
C GLN A 594 -2.19 -0.49 -13.78
N ILE A 595 -2.14 -1.30 -12.73
CA ILE A 595 -1.25 -1.10 -11.57
C ILE A 595 0.22 -1.18 -12.02
N CYS A 596 0.58 -2.16 -12.85
CA CYS A 596 1.93 -2.29 -13.40
C CYS A 596 2.35 -1.02 -14.14
N GLN A 597 1.49 -0.52 -15.04
CA GLN A 597 1.77 0.71 -15.77
C GLN A 597 2.02 1.90 -14.84
N GLN A 598 1.14 2.12 -13.86
CA GLN A 598 1.28 3.22 -12.91
C GLN A 598 2.51 3.06 -12.01
N TYR A 599 2.85 1.83 -11.63
CA TYR A 599 4.07 1.55 -10.88
C TYR A 599 5.32 1.92 -11.69
N GLU A 600 5.36 1.59 -12.98
CA GLU A 600 6.48 1.96 -13.86
C GLU A 600 6.61 3.48 -14.03
N GLU A 601 5.48 4.20 -14.15
CA GLU A 601 5.46 5.65 -14.27
C GLU A 601 5.93 6.35 -12.98
N GLN A 602 5.48 5.88 -11.82
CA GLN A 602 5.72 6.56 -10.54
C GLN A 602 7.01 6.13 -9.83
N PHE A 603 7.51 4.92 -10.10
CA PHE A 603 8.70 4.36 -9.44
C PHE A 603 9.81 3.95 -10.41
N GLY A 604 9.67 4.21 -11.72
CA GLY A 604 10.60 3.75 -12.75
C GLY A 604 12.07 4.15 -12.57
N LYS A 605 12.34 5.25 -11.83
CA LYS A 605 13.70 5.70 -11.50
C LYS A 605 14.39 4.85 -10.43
N VAL A 606 13.62 4.14 -9.60
CA VAL A 606 14.13 3.35 -8.47
C VAL A 606 13.63 1.91 -8.45
N ARG A 607 12.84 1.48 -9.44
CA ARG A 607 12.21 0.15 -9.50
C ARG A 607 13.20 -1.01 -9.39
N ASN A 608 14.47 -0.80 -9.72
CA ASN A 608 15.53 -1.79 -9.55
C ASN A 608 15.78 -2.19 -8.09
N ARG A 609 15.29 -1.41 -7.11
CA ARG A 609 15.46 -1.65 -5.67
C ARG A 609 14.22 -1.29 -4.85
N LEU A 610 13.08 -1.10 -5.51
CA LEU A 610 11.76 -0.96 -4.87
C LEU A 610 10.80 -1.94 -5.55
N PRO A 611 11.00 -3.26 -5.37
CA PRO A 611 10.19 -4.27 -6.04
C PRO A 611 8.73 -4.19 -5.60
N LEU A 612 7.84 -4.46 -6.55
CA LEU A 612 6.42 -4.65 -6.31
C LEU A 612 6.02 -6.11 -6.59
N PHE A 613 5.44 -6.76 -5.59
CA PHE A 613 4.77 -8.05 -5.75
C PHE A 613 3.26 -7.83 -5.91
N LEU A 614 2.66 -8.43 -6.94
CA LEU A 614 1.22 -8.50 -7.14
C LEU A 614 0.75 -9.95 -7.18
N GLY A 615 -0.27 -10.27 -6.39
CA GLY A 615 -0.87 -11.59 -6.28
C GLY A 615 -2.38 -11.55 -6.52
N LEU A 616 -2.93 -12.58 -7.16
CA LEU A 616 -4.38 -12.78 -7.30
C LEU A 616 -4.82 -14.12 -6.71
N VAL A 617 -5.63 -14.09 -5.66
CA VAL A 617 -6.32 -15.29 -5.15
C VAL A 617 -7.75 -15.29 -5.70
N PHE A 618 -8.00 -16.14 -6.67
CA PHE A 618 -9.32 -16.32 -7.27
C PHE A 618 -10.10 -17.39 -6.52
N PHE A 619 -11.40 -17.18 -6.30
CA PHE A 619 -12.25 -18.13 -5.59
C PHE A 619 -13.72 -17.99 -5.99
N GLU A 620 -14.49 -19.05 -5.80
CA GLU A 620 -15.94 -18.96 -5.85
C GLU A 620 -16.46 -18.18 -4.64
N ARG A 621 -17.46 -17.33 -4.84
CA ARG A 621 -17.99 -16.41 -3.81
C ARG A 621 -18.30 -17.06 -2.45
N LYS A 622 -18.62 -18.36 -2.42
CA LYS A 622 -18.97 -19.11 -1.21
C LYS A 622 -17.77 -19.72 -0.47
N MET A 623 -16.55 -19.56 -0.98
CA MET A 623 -15.33 -20.01 -0.31
C MET A 623 -15.19 -19.33 1.07
N PRO A 624 -14.91 -20.06 2.15
CA PRO A 624 -14.65 -19.46 3.46
C PRO A 624 -13.49 -18.46 3.38
N LEU A 625 -13.73 -17.22 3.83
CA LEU A 625 -12.73 -16.16 3.69
C LEU A 625 -11.44 -16.41 4.47
N MET A 626 -11.46 -17.25 5.50
CA MET A 626 -10.26 -17.65 6.22
C MET A 626 -9.26 -18.34 5.29
N ALA A 627 -9.73 -19.16 4.35
CA ALA A 627 -8.84 -19.83 3.38
C ALA A 627 -8.28 -18.84 2.36
N VAL A 628 -9.09 -17.85 1.96
CA VAL A 628 -8.69 -16.77 1.05
C VAL A 628 -7.64 -15.87 1.70
N MET A 629 -7.85 -15.46 2.96
CA MET A 629 -6.93 -14.63 3.72
C MET A 629 -5.65 -15.38 4.08
N ASP A 630 -5.72 -16.67 4.42
CA ASP A 630 -4.54 -17.51 4.61
C ASP A 630 -3.69 -17.56 3.33
N ALA A 631 -4.31 -17.77 2.16
CA ALA A 631 -3.62 -17.76 0.88
C ALA A 631 -2.97 -16.39 0.60
N ALA A 632 -3.67 -15.29 0.85
CA ALA A 632 -3.11 -13.95 0.71
C ALA A 632 -1.92 -13.70 1.64
N ARG A 633 -1.99 -14.12 2.90
CA ARG A 633 -0.86 -14.04 3.84
C ARG A 633 0.35 -14.82 3.34
N GLN A 634 0.14 -16.00 2.75
CA GLN A 634 1.23 -16.75 2.14
C GLN A 634 1.83 -16.03 0.92
N MET A 635 1.00 -15.37 0.09
CA MET A 635 1.51 -14.55 -1.00
C MET A 635 2.36 -13.38 -0.51
N LEU A 636 1.98 -12.73 0.60
CA LEU A 636 2.76 -11.66 1.23
C LEU A 636 4.12 -12.13 1.76
N ASN A 637 4.30 -13.44 1.98
CA ASN A 637 5.59 -14.05 2.32
C ASN A 637 6.50 -14.29 1.10
N ALA A 638 6.09 -13.91 -0.11
CA ALA A 638 6.94 -13.98 -1.29
C ALA A 638 8.27 -13.23 -1.05
N PRO A 639 9.42 -13.88 -1.30
CA PRO A 639 10.71 -13.22 -1.17
C PRO A 639 10.90 -12.21 -2.31
N LEU A 640 11.51 -11.08 -1.98
CA LEU A 640 11.83 -10.00 -2.92
C LEU A 640 13.34 -9.94 -3.14
N ASN A 641 13.92 -11.11 -3.45
CA ASN A 641 15.37 -11.29 -3.55
C ASN A 641 15.97 -10.48 -4.70
N GLU A 642 17.21 -10.04 -4.51
CA GLU A 642 18.02 -9.48 -5.58
C GLU A 642 18.50 -10.57 -6.55
N GLU A 643 18.55 -10.20 -7.83
CA GLU A 643 19.04 -11.00 -8.94
C GLU A 643 20.08 -10.21 -9.72
N LEU A 644 21.10 -10.92 -10.19
CA LEU A 644 22.13 -10.37 -11.04
C LEU A 644 21.68 -10.41 -12.50
N TRP A 645 21.51 -9.24 -13.12
CA TRP A 645 21.08 -9.12 -14.51
C TRP A 645 22.19 -8.53 -15.38
N GLU A 646 22.42 -9.13 -16.55
CA GLU A 646 23.35 -8.61 -17.56
C GLU A 646 22.63 -7.63 -18.49
N VAL A 647 23.27 -6.51 -18.78
CA VAL A 647 22.78 -5.51 -19.74
C VAL A 647 23.10 -5.98 -21.15
N ASN A 648 22.09 -6.13 -22.00
CA ASN A 648 22.26 -6.45 -23.42
C ASN A 648 22.39 -5.19 -24.27
N ARG A 649 21.57 -4.18 -23.98
CA ARG A 649 21.52 -2.94 -24.75
C ARG A 649 21.05 -1.79 -23.88
N VAL A 650 21.62 -0.61 -24.14
CA VAL A 650 21.19 0.66 -23.55
C VAL A 650 21.09 1.67 -24.69
N ASP A 651 19.99 2.43 -24.74
CA ASP A 651 19.88 3.59 -25.63
C ASP A 651 20.04 4.93 -24.89
N ARG A 652 20.06 6.02 -25.66
CA ARG A 652 20.29 7.38 -25.12
C ARG A 652 19.11 7.91 -24.30
N ASN A 653 17.93 7.28 -24.37
CA ASN A 653 16.70 7.73 -23.73
C ASN A 653 16.40 6.94 -22.45
N GLY A 654 17.36 6.17 -21.94
CA GLY A 654 17.19 5.37 -20.72
C GLY A 654 16.47 4.04 -20.94
N ARG A 655 16.31 3.58 -22.19
CA ARG A 655 15.83 2.22 -22.46
C ARG A 655 16.95 1.22 -22.24
N VAL A 656 16.74 0.28 -21.33
CA VAL A 656 17.67 -0.81 -20.98
C VAL A 656 17.02 -2.14 -21.34
N GLU A 657 17.68 -2.93 -22.18
CA GLU A 657 17.30 -4.30 -22.49
C GLU A 657 18.27 -5.24 -21.78
N PHE A 658 17.74 -6.22 -21.03
CA PHE A 658 18.54 -7.15 -20.23
C PHE A 658 18.68 -8.52 -20.89
N GLY A 659 19.67 -9.30 -20.41
CA GLY A 659 19.98 -10.68 -20.81
C GLY A 659 18.79 -11.64 -20.75
N ASN A 660 17.88 -11.42 -19.81
CA ASN A 660 16.68 -12.21 -19.59
C ASN A 660 15.50 -11.84 -20.53
N GLY A 661 15.66 -10.85 -21.41
CA GLY A 661 14.65 -10.38 -22.36
C GLY A 661 13.72 -9.29 -21.83
N ILE A 662 13.86 -8.87 -20.57
CA ILE A 662 13.09 -7.76 -20.00
C ILE A 662 13.65 -6.43 -20.53
N THR A 663 12.75 -5.49 -20.81
CA THR A 663 13.10 -4.14 -21.26
C THR A 663 12.48 -3.11 -20.34
N TRP A 664 13.28 -2.15 -19.90
CA TRP A 664 12.88 -1.07 -19.02
C TRP A 664 13.10 0.28 -19.68
N ASN A 665 12.10 1.16 -19.62
CA ASN A 665 12.28 2.58 -19.89
C ASN A 665 12.51 3.29 -18.54
N VAL A 666 13.73 3.75 -18.30
CA VAL A 666 14.11 4.46 -17.07
C VAL A 666 14.12 5.96 -17.35
N PRO A 667 13.33 6.79 -16.66
CA PRO A 667 13.34 8.23 -16.88
C PRO A 667 14.70 8.85 -16.50
N THR A 668 15.31 9.59 -17.42
CA THR A 668 16.62 10.26 -17.23
C THR A 668 16.53 11.79 -17.25
N VAL A 669 15.32 12.33 -17.20
CA VAL A 669 15.02 13.78 -17.23
C VAL A 669 13.98 14.08 -16.15
N MET A 670 14.04 15.26 -15.54
CA MET A 670 13.07 15.73 -14.55
C MET A 670 11.74 16.15 -15.19
N GLY A 671 10.72 16.49 -14.38
CA GLY A 671 9.36 16.76 -14.88
C GLY A 671 9.21 18.04 -15.70
N ASP A 672 10.26 18.86 -15.80
CA ASP A 672 10.32 19.99 -16.73
C ASP A 672 10.67 19.59 -18.18
N GLY A 673 11.03 18.32 -18.41
CA GLY A 673 11.43 17.79 -19.71
C GLY A 673 12.75 18.34 -20.25
N LYS A 674 13.54 19.07 -19.43
CA LYS A 674 14.79 19.73 -19.83
C LYS A 674 15.97 19.38 -18.93
N THR A 675 15.75 19.32 -17.62
CA THR A 675 16.81 19.09 -16.63
C THR A 675 17.17 17.61 -16.61
N GLU A 676 18.43 17.30 -16.93
CA GLU A 676 18.95 15.93 -16.81
C GLU A 676 18.85 15.46 -15.35
N ASP A 677 18.32 14.26 -15.15
CA ASP A 677 18.29 13.63 -13.84
C ASP A 677 19.63 12.91 -13.61
N CYS A 678 20.42 13.41 -12.66
CA CYS A 678 21.66 12.79 -12.20
C CYS A 678 21.58 12.28 -10.75
N TRP A 679 20.37 12.22 -10.18
CA TRP A 679 20.15 12.05 -8.74
C TRP A 679 19.54 10.70 -8.36
N TYR A 680 18.67 10.13 -9.20
CA TYR A 680 17.85 8.97 -8.85
C TYR A 680 18.21 7.64 -9.55
N PRO A 681 18.42 7.60 -10.88
CA PRO A 681 18.41 6.33 -11.62
C PRO A 681 19.79 5.66 -11.66
N TYR A 682 20.20 5.15 -10.50
CA TYR A 682 21.43 4.39 -10.30
C TYR A 682 21.17 2.90 -10.08
N PHE A 683 22.08 2.07 -10.59
CA PHE A 683 22.13 0.63 -10.41
C PHE A 683 23.37 0.24 -9.61
N GLU A 684 23.23 -0.74 -8.70
CA GLU A 684 24.38 -1.38 -8.10
C GLU A 684 25.08 -2.25 -9.16
N LEU A 685 26.36 -1.97 -9.42
CA LEU A 685 27.20 -2.68 -10.39
C LEU A 685 27.90 -3.87 -9.72
N GLU A 686 27.90 -5.02 -10.39
CA GLU A 686 28.76 -6.14 -10.02
C GLU A 686 30.18 -5.94 -10.57
N GLY A 687 31.17 -5.98 -9.67
CA GLY A 687 32.58 -5.84 -10.01
C GLY A 687 33.10 -4.41 -9.92
N SER A 688 34.21 -4.14 -10.60
CA SER A 688 34.86 -2.83 -10.58
C SER A 688 34.34 -1.93 -11.70
N PRO A 689 34.15 -0.62 -11.45
CA PRO A 689 33.72 0.31 -12.47
C PRO A 689 34.76 0.43 -13.59
N ALA A 690 34.29 0.50 -14.83
CA ALA A 690 35.12 0.75 -15.99
C ALA A 690 35.26 2.27 -16.26
N ALA A 691 36.19 2.64 -17.15
CA ALA A 691 36.46 4.05 -17.47
C ALA A 691 35.24 4.81 -18.05
N HIS A 692 34.23 4.10 -18.56
CA HIS A 692 33.02 4.70 -19.12
C HIS A 692 31.92 4.94 -18.06
N HIS A 693 32.08 4.41 -16.84
CA HIS A 693 31.19 4.67 -15.69
C HIS A 693 31.54 6.02 -15.05
N THR A 694 31.23 7.09 -15.76
CA THR A 694 31.58 8.47 -15.38
C THR A 694 30.74 8.99 -14.21
N HIS A 695 29.49 8.59 -14.07
CA HIS A 695 28.57 8.96 -13.00
C HIS A 695 28.41 7.77 -12.08
N GLN A 696 29.18 7.78 -11.01
CA GLN A 696 29.20 6.69 -10.04
C GLN A 696 29.50 7.21 -8.64
N PHE A 697 29.14 6.43 -7.63
CA PHE A 697 29.51 6.65 -6.23
C PHE A 697 29.60 5.32 -5.48
N GLN A 698 30.11 5.37 -4.25
CA GLN A 698 30.23 4.21 -3.37
C GLN A 698 29.22 4.30 -2.23
N HIS A 699 28.52 3.19 -1.96
CA HIS A 699 27.66 3.05 -0.79
C HIS A 699 27.81 1.64 -0.22
N LYS A 700 28.10 1.52 1.08
CA LYS A 700 28.35 0.23 1.77
C LYS A 700 29.35 -0.71 1.05
N GLY A 701 30.38 -0.13 0.43
CA GLY A 701 31.39 -0.89 -0.31
C GLY A 701 30.93 -1.43 -1.67
N LYS A 702 29.76 -0.97 -2.15
CA LYS A 702 29.21 -1.27 -3.48
C LYS A 702 29.29 -0.05 -4.38
N THR A 703 29.58 -0.29 -5.65
CA THR A 703 29.60 0.73 -6.70
C THR A 703 28.21 0.93 -7.27
N TRP A 704 27.73 2.16 -7.29
CA TRP A 704 26.47 2.54 -7.92
C TRP A 704 26.78 3.34 -9.18
N VAL A 705 26.21 2.94 -10.32
CA VAL A 705 26.44 3.57 -11.64
C VAL A 705 25.12 4.07 -12.21
N HIS A 706 25.16 5.27 -12.78
CA HIS A 706 23.98 5.87 -13.41
C HIS A 706 23.55 5.10 -14.67
N VAL A 707 22.25 4.95 -14.89
CA VAL A 707 21.69 4.18 -16.03
C VAL A 707 22.27 4.58 -17.40
N LYS A 708 22.53 5.87 -17.62
CA LYS A 708 23.08 6.40 -18.88
C LYS A 708 24.50 5.93 -19.20
N ASP A 709 25.24 5.52 -18.17
CA ASP A 709 26.62 5.07 -18.29
C ASP A 709 26.72 3.57 -18.46
N LEU A 710 25.62 2.82 -18.28
CA LEU A 710 25.59 1.38 -18.53
C LEU A 710 25.90 1.05 -20.00
N LYS A 711 26.55 -0.11 -20.22
CA LYS A 711 26.91 -0.66 -21.53
C LYS A 711 26.59 -2.15 -21.61
N PRO A 712 26.46 -2.70 -22.85
CA PRO A 712 26.36 -4.14 -23.04
C PRO A 712 27.47 -4.91 -22.31
N GLY A 713 27.09 -5.95 -21.57
CA GLY A 713 27.99 -6.77 -20.75
C GLY A 713 28.16 -6.30 -19.30
N ASP A 714 27.69 -5.09 -18.95
CA ASP A 714 27.61 -4.68 -17.54
C ASP A 714 26.63 -5.57 -16.79
N LYS A 715 26.96 -5.91 -15.55
CA LYS A 715 26.11 -6.71 -14.67
C LYS A 715 25.66 -5.90 -13.48
N VAL A 716 24.36 -5.89 -13.22
CA VAL A 716 23.75 -5.05 -12.19
C VAL A 716 22.85 -5.87 -11.27
N GLN A 717 22.79 -5.47 -10.00
CA GLN A 717 21.81 -6.03 -9.07
C GLN A 717 20.44 -5.39 -9.29
N VAL A 718 19.43 -6.24 -9.34
CA VAL A 718 18.03 -5.87 -9.51
C VAL A 718 17.21 -6.64 -8.49
N ALA A 719 16.35 -5.97 -7.74
CA ALA A 719 15.26 -6.59 -7.00
C ALA A 719 14.00 -6.51 -7.87
N PRO A 720 13.69 -7.57 -8.64
CA PRO A 720 12.66 -7.48 -9.67
C PRO A 720 11.24 -7.67 -9.12
N SER A 721 10.29 -6.98 -9.74
CA SER A 721 8.87 -7.09 -9.44
C SER A 721 8.31 -8.45 -9.88
N ARG A 722 7.25 -8.93 -9.21
CA ARG A 722 6.72 -10.28 -9.37
C ARG A 722 5.19 -10.30 -9.47
N PHE A 723 4.68 -11.25 -10.25
CA PHE A 723 3.26 -11.55 -10.36
C PHE A 723 2.97 -13.02 -10.06
N ASP A 724 1.94 -13.30 -9.27
CA ASP A 724 1.49 -14.67 -8.99
C ASP A 724 -0.04 -14.78 -8.90
N PHE A 725 -0.57 -15.98 -9.05
CA PHE A 725 -1.99 -16.25 -8.85
C PHE A 725 -2.28 -17.66 -8.32
N LEU A 726 -3.45 -17.80 -7.70
CA LEU A 726 -3.99 -19.08 -7.22
C LEU A 726 -5.48 -19.18 -7.55
N TRP A 727 -5.91 -20.32 -8.09
CA TRP A 727 -7.31 -20.73 -8.08
C TRP A 727 -7.60 -21.53 -6.79
N LEU A 728 -8.41 -20.96 -5.91
CA LEU A 728 -8.82 -21.59 -4.66
C LEU A 728 -10.23 -22.17 -4.83
N ASP A 729 -10.33 -23.31 -5.53
CA ASP A 729 -11.56 -24.13 -5.63
C ASP A 729 -11.79 -25.04 -4.41
N SER A 730 -10.75 -25.30 -3.63
CA SER A 730 -10.85 -25.96 -2.35
C SER A 730 -9.95 -25.27 -1.33
N ALA A 731 -10.38 -25.28 -0.07
CA ALA A 731 -9.59 -24.67 1.01
C ALA A 731 -8.17 -25.26 1.10
N ALA A 732 -7.96 -26.51 0.70
CA ALA A 732 -6.64 -27.17 0.77
C ALA A 732 -5.59 -26.52 -0.13
N ARG A 733 -5.98 -25.94 -1.29
CA ARG A 733 -5.02 -25.31 -2.22
C ARG A 733 -4.33 -24.07 -1.66
N ARG A 734 -4.82 -23.49 -0.55
CA ARG A 734 -4.13 -22.38 0.15
C ARG A 734 -2.70 -22.73 0.59
N PHE A 735 -2.40 -24.01 0.74
CA PHE A 735 -1.05 -24.50 1.08
C PHE A 735 -0.14 -24.68 -0.14
N GLU A 736 -0.63 -24.53 -1.37
CA GLU A 736 0.20 -24.55 -2.59
C GLU A 736 1.07 -23.29 -2.72
N ILE A 737 0.73 -22.23 -1.98
CA ILE A 737 1.51 -20.99 -1.94
C ILE A 737 2.63 -21.18 -0.91
N GLN A 738 3.72 -21.73 -1.40
CA GLN A 738 4.97 -21.84 -0.67
C GLN A 738 6.10 -21.54 -1.63
N TYR A 739 6.97 -20.58 -1.25
CA TYR A 739 8.13 -20.21 -2.04
C TYR A 739 9.36 -20.94 -1.49
N GLY A 740 10.15 -21.53 -2.39
CA GLY A 740 11.47 -22.09 -2.08
C GLY A 740 12.50 -21.00 -1.83
N GLU A 741 13.74 -21.42 -1.51
CA GLU A 741 14.87 -20.49 -1.32
C GLU A 741 15.18 -19.68 -2.59
N ASP A 742 14.90 -20.23 -3.77
CA ASP A 742 15.01 -19.58 -5.07
C ASP A 742 13.84 -18.62 -5.38
N GLY A 743 12.89 -18.47 -4.46
CA GLY A 743 11.69 -17.66 -4.60
C GLY A 743 10.63 -18.23 -5.54
N ARG A 744 10.76 -19.47 -6.01
CA ARG A 744 9.79 -20.16 -6.89
C ARG A 744 8.87 -21.08 -6.11
N ARG A 745 7.72 -21.43 -6.68
CA ARG A 745 6.82 -22.44 -6.09
C ARG A 745 7.29 -23.85 -6.45
N PRO A 746 7.61 -24.72 -5.48
CA PRO A 746 8.02 -26.10 -5.79
C PRO A 746 6.97 -26.89 -6.59
N ALA A 747 5.68 -26.66 -6.31
CA ALA A 747 4.58 -27.31 -7.02
C ALA A 747 4.25 -26.69 -8.39
N ARG A 748 4.70 -25.45 -8.64
CA ARG A 748 4.46 -24.69 -9.88
C ARG A 748 5.72 -23.86 -10.23
N PRO A 749 6.80 -24.48 -10.73
CA PRO A 749 8.12 -23.84 -10.85
C PRO A 749 8.19 -22.64 -11.82
N SER A 750 7.18 -22.49 -12.69
CA SER A 750 6.98 -21.32 -13.54
C SER A 750 6.60 -20.06 -12.75
N ARG A 751 6.04 -20.20 -11.55
CA ARG A 751 5.54 -19.10 -10.70
C ARG A 751 6.49 -18.80 -9.54
N PRO A 752 6.59 -17.53 -9.10
CA PRO A 752 5.94 -16.34 -9.65
C PRO A 752 6.58 -15.86 -10.97
N PHE A 753 5.81 -15.17 -11.81
CA PHE A 753 6.29 -14.52 -13.05
C PHE A 753 6.99 -13.19 -12.73
N TYR A 754 7.83 -12.70 -13.64
CA TYR A 754 8.21 -11.28 -13.60
C TYR A 754 6.97 -10.43 -13.87
N LEU A 755 6.84 -9.30 -13.16
CA LEU A 755 5.66 -8.44 -13.33
C LEU A 755 5.62 -7.83 -14.75
N GLU A 756 6.78 -7.47 -15.29
CA GLU A 756 6.97 -6.92 -16.64
C GLU A 756 6.63 -7.92 -17.76
N ASP A 757 6.47 -9.20 -17.40
CA ASP A 757 6.22 -10.27 -18.36
C ASP A 757 4.72 -10.46 -18.66
N LEU A 758 3.85 -9.72 -17.96
CA LEU A 758 2.40 -9.76 -18.16
C LEU A 758 1.99 -9.46 -19.60
N ASP A 759 2.65 -8.52 -20.27
CA ASP A 759 2.37 -8.19 -21.67
C ASP A 759 2.73 -9.33 -22.63
N ARG A 760 3.86 -10.02 -22.36
CA ARG A 760 4.24 -11.20 -23.12
C ARG A 760 3.23 -12.32 -22.92
N LEU A 761 2.83 -12.59 -21.68
CA LEU A 761 1.84 -13.62 -21.35
C LEU A 761 0.49 -13.33 -22.03
N ALA A 762 0.03 -12.08 -22.00
CA ALA A 762 -1.18 -11.66 -22.70
C ALA A 762 -1.06 -11.83 -24.22
N SER A 763 0.10 -11.51 -24.81
CA SER A 763 0.36 -11.72 -26.24
C SER A 763 0.33 -13.20 -26.64
N LEU A 764 0.95 -14.07 -25.83
CA LEU A 764 0.91 -15.52 -26.05
C LEU A 764 -0.52 -16.05 -25.99
N TRP A 765 -1.29 -15.63 -25.00
CA TRP A 765 -2.69 -16.02 -24.86
C TRP A 765 -3.54 -15.57 -26.05
N GLY A 766 -3.40 -14.31 -26.48
CA GLY A 766 -4.10 -13.80 -27.66
C GLY A 766 -3.80 -14.57 -28.94
N CYS A 767 -2.60 -15.16 -29.05
CA CYS A 767 -2.28 -16.10 -30.13
C CYS A 767 -3.01 -17.44 -29.94
N LEU A 768 -2.92 -18.06 -28.76
CA LEU A 768 -3.57 -19.33 -28.44
C LEU A 768 -5.09 -19.32 -28.62
N GLN A 769 -5.75 -18.20 -28.33
CA GLN A 769 -7.20 -18.00 -28.51
C GLN A 769 -7.67 -18.13 -29.96
N GLN A 770 -6.77 -18.15 -30.94
CA GLN A 770 -7.10 -18.36 -32.35
C GLN A 770 -7.40 -19.84 -32.67
N LEU A 771 -7.05 -20.77 -31.77
CA LEU A 771 -7.41 -22.18 -31.87
C LEU A 771 -8.81 -22.42 -31.31
N SER A 772 -9.49 -23.46 -31.81
CA SER A 772 -10.74 -23.90 -31.18
C SER A 772 -10.49 -24.37 -29.75
N ARG A 773 -11.43 -24.14 -28.83
CA ARG A 773 -11.29 -24.49 -27.41
C ARG A 773 -10.90 -25.96 -27.18
N THR A 774 -11.49 -26.89 -27.94
CA THR A 774 -11.16 -28.32 -27.84
C THR A 774 -9.72 -28.59 -28.25
N GLN A 775 -9.28 -28.01 -29.36
CA GLN A 775 -7.92 -28.20 -29.85
C GLN A 775 -6.89 -27.54 -28.96
N LEU A 776 -7.18 -26.34 -28.45
CA LEU A 776 -6.32 -25.64 -27.51
C LEU A 776 -6.05 -26.52 -26.30
N LYS A 777 -7.10 -26.98 -25.61
CA LYS A 777 -6.98 -27.90 -24.46
C LYS A 777 -6.17 -29.15 -24.80
N GLN A 778 -6.49 -29.80 -25.93
CA GLN A 778 -5.76 -31.00 -26.33
C GLN A 778 -4.27 -30.73 -26.55
N THR A 779 -3.93 -29.59 -27.17
CA THR A 779 -2.54 -29.21 -27.46
C THR A 779 -1.77 -28.92 -26.16
N LEU A 780 -2.32 -28.09 -25.28
CA LEU A 780 -1.69 -27.72 -24.01
C LEU A 780 -1.57 -28.92 -23.07
N GLN A 781 -2.62 -29.73 -22.95
CA GLN A 781 -2.59 -30.95 -22.14
C GLN A 781 -1.56 -31.96 -22.67
N THR A 782 -1.40 -32.08 -24.00
CA THR A 782 -0.39 -32.96 -24.60
C THR A 782 1.03 -32.51 -24.21
N ILE A 783 1.29 -31.21 -24.27
CA ILE A 783 2.57 -30.62 -23.88
C ILE A 783 2.84 -30.84 -22.39
N GLU A 784 1.87 -30.52 -21.53
CA GLU A 784 2.04 -30.58 -20.09
C GLU A 784 2.16 -32.03 -19.59
N THR A 785 1.34 -32.94 -20.09
CA THR A 785 1.45 -34.38 -19.75
C THR A 785 2.81 -34.95 -20.16
N ALA A 786 3.36 -34.52 -21.30
CA ALA A 786 4.70 -34.93 -21.72
C ALA A 786 5.77 -34.35 -20.80
N ARG A 787 5.65 -33.08 -20.40
CA ARG A 787 6.55 -32.42 -19.45
C ARG A 787 6.59 -33.17 -18.12
N GLU A 788 5.42 -33.44 -17.54
CA GLU A 788 5.29 -34.16 -16.27
C GLU A 788 5.82 -35.58 -16.37
N ARG A 789 5.58 -36.27 -17.49
CA ARG A 789 6.09 -37.63 -17.71
C ARG A 789 7.62 -37.67 -17.80
N TRP A 790 8.24 -36.66 -18.40
CA TRP A 790 9.68 -36.64 -18.65
C TRP A 790 10.47 -36.07 -17.46
N PHE A 791 9.90 -35.09 -16.74
CA PHE A 791 10.60 -34.30 -15.72
C PHE A 791 9.90 -34.30 -14.34
N GLY A 792 8.79 -35.01 -14.17
CA GLY A 792 7.99 -34.99 -12.93
C GLY A 792 7.44 -33.59 -12.64
N GLY A 793 7.55 -33.13 -11.39
CA GLY A 793 7.19 -31.75 -11.02
C GLY A 793 8.15 -30.69 -11.58
N ASP A 794 9.28 -31.09 -12.18
CA ASP A 794 10.26 -30.22 -12.83
C ASP A 794 10.76 -29.05 -11.96
N ALA A 795 10.87 -29.27 -10.65
CA ALA A 795 11.32 -28.27 -9.69
C ALA A 795 12.72 -27.70 -10.04
N GLY A 796 13.58 -28.51 -10.67
CA GLY A 796 14.90 -28.08 -11.16
C GLY A 796 14.89 -27.45 -12.56
N ARG A 797 13.72 -27.23 -13.17
CA ARG A 797 13.53 -26.65 -14.51
C ARG A 797 14.36 -27.33 -15.61
N GLN A 798 14.52 -28.65 -15.52
CA GLN A 798 15.30 -29.45 -16.46
C GLN A 798 14.71 -29.37 -17.87
N SER A 799 13.39 -29.26 -17.97
CA SER A 799 12.69 -29.07 -19.25
C SER A 799 13.27 -27.89 -20.05
N THR A 800 13.62 -26.78 -19.40
CA THR A 800 14.08 -25.54 -20.04
C THR A 800 15.37 -25.66 -20.85
N GLY A 801 16.20 -26.65 -20.50
CA GLY A 801 17.44 -26.97 -21.20
C GLY A 801 17.35 -28.18 -22.15
N ASP A 802 16.21 -28.88 -22.21
CA ASP A 802 16.08 -30.10 -23.01
C ASP A 802 15.63 -29.80 -24.45
N GLU A 803 16.56 -29.95 -25.40
CA GLU A 803 16.31 -29.63 -26.81
C GLU A 803 15.33 -30.62 -27.46
N THR A 804 15.26 -31.87 -26.99
CA THR A 804 14.32 -32.87 -27.52
C THR A 804 12.89 -32.49 -27.15
N PHE A 805 12.68 -32.08 -25.90
CA PHE A 805 11.41 -31.62 -25.41
C PHE A 805 11.02 -30.29 -26.09
N ARG A 806 11.96 -29.36 -26.27
CA ARG A 806 11.72 -28.13 -27.05
C ARG A 806 11.23 -28.44 -28.45
N GLN A 807 11.87 -29.37 -29.16
CA GLN A 807 11.42 -29.77 -30.49
C GLN A 807 10.03 -30.43 -30.44
N PHE A 808 9.76 -31.30 -29.47
CA PHE A 808 8.44 -31.90 -29.26
C PHE A 808 7.35 -30.84 -29.06
N VAL A 809 7.60 -29.82 -28.24
CA VAL A 809 6.67 -28.70 -28.02
C VAL A 809 6.44 -27.93 -29.32
N ALA A 810 7.51 -27.59 -30.05
CA ALA A 810 7.41 -26.87 -31.31
C ALA A 810 6.61 -27.63 -32.37
N ASP A 811 6.83 -28.95 -32.50
CA ASP A 811 6.11 -29.82 -33.43
C ASP A 811 4.64 -29.98 -33.03
N THR A 812 4.36 -30.13 -31.73
CA THR A 812 2.99 -30.22 -31.21
C THR A 812 2.20 -28.95 -31.53
N LEU A 813 2.80 -27.77 -31.29
CA LEU A 813 2.21 -26.48 -31.65
C LEU A 813 2.05 -26.31 -33.17
N ALA A 814 3.05 -26.71 -33.97
CA ALA A 814 3.00 -26.60 -35.43
C ALA A 814 1.93 -27.50 -36.08
N ASN A 815 1.53 -28.58 -35.41
CA ASN A 815 0.51 -29.51 -35.87
C ASN A 815 -0.92 -29.14 -35.44
N ALA A 816 -1.10 -28.09 -34.63
CA ALA A 816 -2.42 -27.54 -34.35
C ALA A 816 -3.04 -26.91 -35.61
N GLN A 817 -4.38 -26.87 -35.68
CA GLN A 817 -5.16 -26.35 -36.81
C GLN A 817 -5.31 -24.84 -36.68
N TRP A 818 -4.19 -24.14 -36.81
CA TRP A 818 -4.15 -22.69 -36.87
C TRP A 818 -4.96 -22.17 -38.06
N PRO A 819 -5.58 -20.98 -37.95
CA PRO A 819 -6.16 -20.29 -39.10
C PRO A 819 -5.14 -20.14 -40.26
N PRO A 820 -5.59 -20.12 -41.53
CA PRO A 820 -4.68 -20.11 -42.69
C PRO A 820 -3.66 -18.95 -42.70
N ASN A 821 -4.00 -17.82 -42.08
CA ASN A 821 -3.14 -16.64 -41.94
C ASN A 821 -2.16 -16.70 -40.76
N MET A 822 -2.17 -17.78 -39.97
CA MET A 822 -1.39 -17.98 -38.75
C MET A 822 -0.67 -19.33 -38.66
N SER A 823 -0.66 -20.12 -39.73
CA SER A 823 0.03 -21.42 -39.74
C SER A 823 1.49 -21.28 -39.29
N LEU A 824 1.84 -22.04 -38.23
CA LEU A 824 3.20 -22.15 -37.69
C LEU A 824 4.05 -23.20 -38.42
N ARG A 825 3.53 -23.81 -39.50
CA ARG A 825 4.36 -24.64 -40.38
C ARG A 825 5.20 -23.71 -41.25
N GLY A 826 6.52 -23.84 -41.14
CA GLY A 826 7.47 -23.17 -42.03
C GLY A 826 7.22 -23.58 -43.48
N GLY A 827 6.42 -22.79 -44.19
CA GLY A 827 6.27 -22.91 -45.63
C GLY A 827 7.52 -22.36 -46.30
N THR A 828 8.19 -23.19 -47.10
CA THR A 828 9.03 -22.70 -48.18
C THR A 828 8.17 -21.82 -49.11
N ALA A 829 8.79 -20.81 -49.73
CA ALA A 829 8.15 -19.70 -50.44
C ALA A 829 7.34 -20.05 -51.71
N ALA A 830 6.77 -21.25 -51.82
CA ALA A 830 6.10 -21.73 -53.03
C ALA A 830 4.82 -22.48 -52.70
N GLU A 831 3.79 -21.77 -52.21
CA GLU A 831 2.36 -22.16 -52.34
C GLU A 831 1.47 -21.09 -51.68
N ALA A 832 1.50 -19.86 -52.21
CA ALA A 832 0.47 -18.86 -51.95
C ALA A 832 0.02 -18.29 -53.30
N VAL A 833 -0.96 -18.94 -53.92
CA VAL A 833 -1.71 -18.36 -55.03
C VAL A 833 -2.64 -17.29 -54.45
N PRO A 834 -2.57 -16.02 -54.89
CA PRO A 834 -3.45 -14.99 -54.37
C PRO A 834 -4.83 -15.15 -55.03
N GLN A 835 -5.85 -15.52 -54.25
CA GLN A 835 -7.23 -15.23 -54.62
C GLN A 835 -7.77 -14.14 -53.68
N ASN A 836 -7.88 -12.95 -54.26
CA ASN A 836 -8.77 -11.84 -53.92
C ASN A 836 -8.75 -11.32 -52.46
N GLY A 837 -8.04 -10.21 -52.29
CA GLY A 837 -8.62 -8.95 -51.79
C GLY A 837 -8.96 -8.85 -50.31
N GLN A 838 -8.11 -8.10 -49.59
CA GLN A 838 -8.32 -7.50 -48.26
C GLN A 838 -8.15 -8.41 -47.05
N GLY A 839 -6.90 -8.83 -46.81
CA GLY A 839 -6.42 -9.23 -45.50
C GLY A 839 -4.92 -8.98 -45.42
N ILE A 840 -4.47 -8.05 -44.58
CA ILE A 840 -3.04 -7.79 -44.35
C ILE A 840 -2.48 -9.01 -43.61
N ALA A 841 -1.73 -9.87 -44.30
CA ALA A 841 -1.00 -10.97 -43.69
C ALA A 841 0.28 -10.45 -43.03
N SER A 842 0.52 -10.78 -41.77
CA SER A 842 1.76 -10.42 -41.05
C SER A 842 3.00 -11.07 -41.71
N PRO A 843 4.15 -10.39 -41.76
CA PRO A 843 5.34 -10.85 -42.47
C PRO A 843 5.97 -12.14 -41.87
N PRO A 844 6.67 -12.97 -42.68
CA PRO A 844 7.20 -14.29 -42.28
C PRO A 844 8.12 -14.29 -41.05
N ALA A 845 8.94 -13.23 -40.87
CA ALA A 845 9.85 -13.11 -39.73
C ALA A 845 9.11 -13.01 -38.38
N ALA A 846 7.94 -12.36 -38.35
CA ALA A 846 7.14 -12.23 -37.14
C ALA A 846 6.44 -13.54 -36.75
N ARG A 847 6.16 -14.42 -37.72
CA ARG A 847 5.56 -15.75 -37.47
C ARG A 847 6.58 -16.71 -36.83
N ASN A 848 7.82 -16.73 -37.33
CA ASN A 848 8.91 -17.54 -36.76
C ASN A 848 9.30 -17.09 -35.34
N ASP A 849 9.19 -15.78 -35.03
CA ASP A 849 9.41 -15.24 -33.69
C ASP A 849 8.32 -15.71 -32.70
N MET A 850 7.04 -15.64 -33.07
CA MET A 850 5.94 -16.07 -32.19
C MET A 850 5.96 -17.58 -31.92
N GLN A 851 6.25 -18.40 -32.94
CA GLN A 851 6.42 -19.84 -32.75
C GLN A 851 7.50 -20.17 -31.73
N SER A 852 8.64 -19.48 -31.82
CA SER A 852 9.76 -19.65 -30.88
C SER A 852 9.36 -19.22 -29.46
N LYS A 853 8.59 -18.14 -29.32
CA LYS A 853 8.08 -17.67 -28.02
C LYS A 853 7.09 -18.66 -27.39
N LEU A 854 6.16 -19.21 -28.17
CA LEU A 854 5.22 -20.24 -27.70
C LEU A 854 5.94 -21.53 -27.31
N ALA A 855 6.93 -21.96 -28.11
CA ALA A 855 7.74 -23.13 -27.78
C ALA A 855 8.52 -22.91 -26.47
N ALA A 856 9.17 -21.76 -26.30
CA ALA A 856 9.86 -21.41 -25.06
C ALA A 856 8.90 -21.40 -23.86
N ALA A 857 7.69 -20.84 -24.01
CA ALA A 857 6.68 -20.84 -22.96
C ALA A 857 6.20 -22.25 -22.59
N GLY A 858 5.99 -23.12 -23.59
CA GLY A 858 5.58 -24.50 -23.38
C GLY A 858 6.63 -25.31 -22.64
N VAL A 859 7.90 -25.12 -22.99
CA VAL A 859 9.00 -25.75 -22.28
C VAL A 859 9.07 -25.27 -20.83
N ARG A 860 8.81 -23.98 -20.57
CA ARG A 860 8.81 -23.40 -19.20
C ARG A 860 7.58 -23.77 -18.36
N GLY A 861 6.59 -24.49 -18.90
CA GLY A 861 5.32 -24.81 -18.22
C GLY A 861 4.30 -23.66 -18.20
N GLU A 862 4.62 -22.51 -18.80
CA GLU A 862 3.79 -21.30 -18.76
C GLU A 862 2.46 -21.49 -19.52
N LEU A 863 2.46 -22.37 -20.53
CA LEU A 863 1.26 -22.68 -21.31
C LEU A 863 0.16 -23.33 -20.45
N ALA A 864 0.54 -24.16 -19.48
CA ALA A 864 -0.41 -24.76 -18.53
C ALA A 864 -0.95 -23.71 -17.55
N ASP A 865 -0.12 -22.74 -17.15
CA ASP A 865 -0.56 -21.63 -16.31
C ASP A 865 -1.57 -20.73 -17.03
N LEU A 866 -1.33 -20.42 -18.32
CA LEU A 866 -2.27 -19.67 -19.15
C LEU A 866 -3.59 -20.43 -19.36
N GLU A 867 -3.53 -21.75 -19.48
CA GLU A 867 -4.73 -22.60 -19.55
C GLU A 867 -5.57 -22.48 -18.27
N GLU A 868 -4.95 -22.65 -17.09
CA GLU A 868 -5.63 -22.52 -15.79
C GLU A 868 -6.23 -21.10 -15.66
N LEU A 869 -5.43 -20.07 -15.91
CA LEU A 869 -5.85 -18.68 -15.75
C LEU A 869 -7.04 -18.34 -16.66
N HIS A 870 -6.93 -18.56 -17.96
CA HIS A 870 -7.96 -18.05 -18.87
C HIS A 870 -9.13 -19.02 -19.07
N LEU A 871 -8.88 -20.32 -19.22
CA LEU A 871 -9.97 -21.29 -19.48
C LEU A 871 -10.65 -21.76 -18.20
N GLU A 872 -9.90 -21.96 -17.12
CA GLU A 872 -10.44 -22.52 -15.88
C GLU A 872 -10.98 -21.44 -14.95
N ILE A 873 -10.20 -20.37 -14.71
CA ILE A 873 -10.52 -19.27 -13.78
C ILE A 873 -11.34 -18.15 -14.44
N LEU A 874 -10.94 -17.62 -15.59
CA LEU A 874 -11.66 -16.49 -16.22
C LEU A 874 -12.82 -16.94 -17.11
N LYS A 875 -12.87 -18.23 -17.48
CA LYS A 875 -13.91 -18.83 -18.34
C LYS A 875 -14.00 -18.21 -19.74
N GLU A 876 -12.87 -17.75 -20.26
CA GLU A 876 -12.72 -17.25 -21.63
C GLU A 876 -12.94 -18.34 -22.70
#